data_AF-A0A6N2HPS3-F1
#
_entry.id   AF-A0A6N2HPS3-F1
#
_cell.length_a   1.000
_cell.length_b   1.000
_cell.length_c   1.000
_cell.angle_alpha   90.00
_cell.angle_beta   90.00
_cell.angle_gamma   90.00
#
_symmetry.space_group_name_H-M   'P 1'
#
loop_
_entity.id
_entity.type
_entity.pdbx_description
1 polymer ?
#
loop_
_entity_poly.entity_id
_entity_poly.type
_entity_poly.pdbx_seq_one_letter_code
_entity_poly.pdbx_strand_id
1 'polypeptide(L)'
;MSSRSSHAYRPMSLKRRAWLTVGAVVLGGAGVVTVAIANPSDGPAGPSGPKERPAKLRSLALDGGTATERKLPTTDTEPFSLIGIGWDGAADVNGAARVRTRAAGTGKWSPWRELEMSADGPDGAERAGARRATEPLWVGASDAVQVKVGSGRALPKGLRLHMVDPGVSRTESRNPAGAAPGSLDNAAYVTEETASPSAPATTDVPSDTPTQSASPADTATATDAATPTDPATATAPASESATAPPTPEPSTTVPTAPPSTVNRPPIIGRAQWGADESLVEDPPEYIDKVRAVYIHHTADANSYSCADSASMVRSILTYHVKTEGWNDLGYNFLVDKCGQIFEGRGGGADLPVKGAHTYGFNSYSTGISLLGDFETGRPTPAALQSAARVAAWKLGQYGVSPTAKVTLTRLVTDAEGNTRPAGDVTFNTTAGHRDGFATKCPGANLYSRLGSIRTYATNGTRNAAIPTSDFNRDGVTDLVVGLPKAAGGDGRVTVLPGTRSGPGTTAKRTLDQNSPGVPGGSEAGDLFGSSNAWGDVNGDGYADLVVGGPGEDLTQADNGTVVLMYGPGLTTGRSYSVTSSTRIGGEKLGTTVASGDFNADGKADVLSVAPGKPGRWWAWDGRTGAAKSGYLNTSAYTAAVGYASAVTGDFNKDGYADAAINYRDPGGVGRLLWLKGSATGLQRVGILDARGGRSLAAGDVNGDGATDLVVGQPSATESGHTAKGGAVTAVFGSATGLTSTGRRTIHQDTTGVPGGGETGDDMGASVSIGDVDLDGHGDILTGAPGEDLTRDGVNRGNAGQVFLIRGSATGPTGTGAVGYSQDTAGVPGSTETNDRLGSSVSLTDLSGYGRADIAIGADGEDAGNGTVLQIDNTSTSGIKADTALYYGVTALGSPTGIRIGLTLAP
;
A
#
# COMPACT_ATOMS: atom_id res chain seq x y z
N MET A 1 -52.36 -55.71 -19.34
CA MET A 1 -51.86 -56.99 -18.78
C MET A 1 -50.57 -56.72 -18.01
N SER A 2 -50.28 -57.53 -17.00
CA SER A 2 -49.06 -57.51 -16.14
C SER A 2 -48.84 -56.27 -15.26
N SER A 3 -48.01 -56.43 -14.22
CA SER A 3 -48.30 -55.81 -12.91
C SER A 3 -47.08 -55.48 -12.04
N ARG A 4 -47.30 -54.54 -11.10
CA ARG A 4 -46.83 -54.48 -9.70
C ARG A 4 -45.45 -55.08 -9.37
N SER A 5 -44.61 -54.25 -8.76
CA SER A 5 -44.28 -54.46 -7.34
C SER A 5 -43.97 -53.13 -6.63
N SER A 6 -44.50 -52.99 -5.42
CA SER A 6 -44.11 -51.99 -4.43
C SER A 6 -43.79 -52.75 -3.16
N HIS A 7 -42.90 -52.25 -2.30
CA HIS A 7 -42.99 -52.44 -0.86
C HIS A 7 -42.22 -51.31 -0.15
N ALA A 8 -42.87 -50.73 0.86
CA ALA A 8 -42.27 -49.82 1.81
C ALA A 8 -42.25 -50.50 3.18
N TYR A 9 -41.34 -50.09 4.07
CA TYR A 9 -41.54 -50.31 5.49
C TYR A 9 -41.06 -49.12 6.32
N ARG A 10 -41.76 -48.88 7.43
CA ARG A 10 -41.68 -47.66 8.27
C ARG A 10 -40.86 -47.90 9.56
N PRO A 11 -40.47 -46.82 10.28
CA PRO A 11 -39.42 -46.85 11.33
C PRO A 11 -39.96 -47.05 12.76
N MET A 12 -39.03 -47.21 13.72
CA MET A 12 -39.11 -46.98 15.20
C MET A 12 -37.73 -47.36 15.79
N SER A 13 -37.27 -46.99 17.01
CA SER A 13 -37.62 -45.95 18.01
C SER A 13 -36.49 -45.93 19.08
N LEU A 14 -36.38 -44.89 19.91
CA LEU A 14 -35.41 -44.78 21.02
C LEU A 14 -35.65 -45.82 22.15
N LYS A 15 -34.57 -46.31 22.79
CA LYS A 15 -34.23 -46.06 24.22
C LYS A 15 -33.12 -46.98 24.80
N ARG A 16 -32.14 -46.36 25.50
CA ARG A 16 -31.54 -46.73 26.82
C ARG A 16 -31.08 -48.21 27.03
N ARG A 17 -29.82 -48.56 27.32
CA ARG A 17 -29.02 -48.42 28.60
C ARG A 17 -27.85 -49.49 28.54
N ALA A 18 -26.89 -49.71 29.45
CA ALA A 18 -26.47 -49.13 30.75
C ALA A 18 -25.06 -49.65 31.18
N TRP A 19 -24.24 -48.79 31.83
CA TRP A 19 -23.18 -49.08 32.86
C TRP A 19 -21.95 -49.96 32.48
N LEU A 20 -20.84 -50.09 33.23
CA LEU A 20 -19.98 -49.28 34.15
C LEU A 20 -19.11 -50.29 34.96
N THR A 21 -17.78 -50.36 34.77
CA THR A 21 -16.75 -50.79 35.79
C THR A 21 -15.32 -50.62 35.23
N VAL A 22 -14.50 -49.71 35.76
CA VAL A 22 -13.51 -49.86 36.87
C VAL A 22 -12.17 -50.52 36.46
N GLY A 23 -11.11 -49.69 36.51
CA GLY A 23 -9.69 -50.06 36.58
C GLY A 23 -8.96 -48.97 37.36
N ALA A 24 -8.11 -49.34 38.33
CA ALA A 24 -7.75 -48.46 39.45
C ALA A 24 -6.56 -47.50 39.18
N VAL A 25 -6.56 -46.38 39.91
CA VAL A 25 -5.39 -45.50 40.07
C VAL A 25 -4.56 -45.96 41.27
N VAL A 26 -3.25 -46.11 41.08
CA VAL A 26 -2.26 -46.06 42.17
C VAL A 26 -1.09 -45.16 41.74
N LEU A 27 -1.04 -43.99 42.38
CA LEU A 27 0.11 -43.11 42.66
C LEU A 27 1.41 -43.27 41.83
N GLY A 28 1.83 -42.19 41.16
CA GLY A 28 3.25 -41.97 40.86
C GLY A 28 3.57 -40.91 39.80
N GLY A 29 4.11 -39.77 40.22
CA GLY A 29 4.96 -38.91 39.37
C GLY A 29 4.24 -37.87 38.50
N ALA A 30 4.80 -36.65 38.48
CA ALA A 30 4.31 -35.51 37.71
C ALA A 30 4.39 -35.74 36.18
N GLY A 31 3.34 -35.32 35.47
CA GLY A 31 3.31 -35.24 34.01
C GLY A 31 2.03 -34.54 33.55
N VAL A 32 2.14 -33.32 33.03
CA VAL A 32 0.99 -32.59 32.47
C VAL A 32 0.66 -33.18 31.11
N VAL A 33 -0.56 -33.68 30.95
CA VAL A 33 -1.08 -34.22 29.68
C VAL A 33 -1.91 -33.14 29.00
N THR A 34 -1.45 -32.66 27.84
CA THR A 34 -2.25 -31.82 26.94
C THR A 34 -3.34 -32.65 26.27
N VAL A 35 -4.59 -32.20 26.36
CA VAL A 35 -5.73 -32.83 25.69
C VAL A 35 -5.81 -32.32 24.26
N ALA A 36 -5.50 -33.17 23.28
CA ALA A 36 -5.77 -32.90 21.88
C ALA A 36 -7.25 -33.19 21.57
N ILE A 37 -8.01 -32.15 21.22
CA ILE A 37 -9.39 -32.31 20.70
C ILE A 37 -9.29 -32.51 19.19
N ALA A 38 -9.52 -33.74 18.72
CA ALA A 38 -9.61 -34.05 17.31
C ALA A 38 -11.04 -33.77 16.79
N ASN A 39 -11.19 -32.78 15.92
CA ASN A 39 -12.39 -32.60 15.10
C ASN A 39 -12.23 -33.37 13.77
N PRO A 40 -13.20 -34.21 13.36
CA PRO A 40 -13.18 -34.88 12.08
C PRO A 40 -13.86 -34.02 11.00
N SER A 41 -13.10 -33.54 10.01
CA SER A 41 -13.65 -32.82 8.85
C SER A 41 -12.80 -33.03 7.59
N ASP A 42 -12.65 -34.29 7.17
CA ASP A 42 -12.11 -34.65 5.85
C ASP A 42 -13.19 -34.48 4.78
N GLY A 43 -13.39 -33.23 4.33
CA GLY A 43 -13.92 -32.98 3.00
C GLY A 43 -12.84 -33.27 1.94
N PRO A 44 -13.20 -33.55 0.67
CA PRO A 44 -12.21 -33.78 -0.38
C PRO A 44 -11.35 -32.52 -0.56
N ALA A 45 -10.06 -32.63 -0.27
CA ALA A 45 -9.13 -31.51 -0.37
C ALA A 45 -9.08 -30.95 -1.79
N GLY A 46 -9.28 -29.63 -1.90
CA GLY A 46 -8.91 -28.90 -3.11
C GLY A 46 -7.39 -28.97 -3.36
N PRO A 47 -6.91 -28.58 -4.55
CA PRO A 47 -5.49 -28.60 -4.87
C PRO A 47 -4.72 -27.71 -3.89
N SER A 48 -3.87 -28.35 -3.07
CA SER A 48 -3.09 -27.66 -2.03
C SER A 48 -1.94 -26.86 -2.63
N GLY A 49 -1.64 -25.72 -2.02
CA GLY A 49 -0.58 -24.80 -2.41
C GLY A 49 0.82 -25.40 -2.46
N PRO A 50 1.81 -24.63 -2.95
CA PRO A 50 3.21 -25.03 -2.88
C PRO A 50 3.62 -25.28 -1.42
N LYS A 51 4.29 -26.39 -1.14
CA LYS A 51 4.65 -26.75 0.25
C LYS A 51 5.72 -25.81 0.82
N GLU A 52 5.57 -25.42 2.10
CA GLU A 52 6.56 -24.70 2.90
C GLU A 52 7.95 -25.38 2.75
N ARG A 53 8.97 -24.58 2.40
CA ARG A 53 10.34 -25.05 2.17
C ARG A 53 11.33 -23.89 2.38
N PRO A 54 12.49 -24.11 3.02
CA PRO A 54 13.47 -23.05 3.25
C PRO A 54 14.09 -22.56 1.94
N ALA A 55 14.64 -21.34 1.98
CA ALA A 55 15.49 -20.82 0.93
C ALA A 55 16.76 -21.67 0.77
N LYS A 56 17.33 -21.72 -0.44
CA LYS A 56 18.49 -22.57 -0.75
C LYS A 56 19.50 -21.85 -1.63
N LEU A 57 20.72 -21.73 -1.13
CA LEU A 57 21.88 -21.36 -1.93
C LEU A 57 22.41 -22.57 -2.71
N ARG A 58 22.56 -22.43 -4.02
CA ARG A 58 23.33 -23.34 -4.90
C ARG A 58 24.54 -22.57 -5.45
N SER A 59 25.62 -23.29 -5.76
CA SER A 59 26.87 -22.67 -6.25
C SER A 59 27.46 -23.44 -7.44
N LEU A 60 27.97 -22.72 -8.44
CA LEU A 60 28.70 -23.27 -9.59
C LEU A 60 30.07 -22.61 -9.70
N ALA A 61 31.13 -23.40 -9.89
CA ALA A 61 32.49 -22.87 -10.07
C ALA A 61 32.66 -22.23 -11.45
N LEU A 62 33.37 -21.09 -11.50
CA LEU A 62 33.66 -20.35 -12.74
C LEU A 62 35.05 -20.71 -13.26
N ASP A 63 35.27 -21.99 -13.54
CA ASP A 63 36.60 -22.53 -13.90
C ASP A 63 36.94 -22.38 -15.39
N GLY A 64 35.94 -22.23 -16.27
CA GLY A 64 36.15 -22.07 -17.70
C GLY A 64 36.72 -20.71 -18.07
N GLY A 65 37.78 -20.66 -18.89
CA GLY A 65 38.33 -19.42 -19.44
C GLY A 65 39.86 -19.31 -19.31
N THR A 66 40.36 -18.09 -19.12
CA THR A 66 41.78 -17.77 -18.92
C THR A 66 42.01 -17.17 -17.53
N ALA A 67 43.27 -16.92 -17.16
CA ALA A 67 43.62 -16.27 -15.90
C ALA A 67 42.97 -14.87 -15.72
N THR A 68 42.59 -14.19 -16.81
CA THR A 68 42.03 -12.82 -16.81
C THR A 68 40.56 -12.73 -17.22
N GLU A 69 39.96 -13.85 -17.62
CA GLU A 69 38.57 -13.93 -18.04
C GLU A 69 37.97 -15.29 -17.65
N ARG A 70 36.87 -15.31 -16.89
CA ARG A 70 36.10 -16.53 -16.59
C ARG A 70 34.74 -16.50 -17.25
N LYS A 71 34.24 -17.67 -17.64
CA LYS A 71 32.99 -17.86 -18.38
C LYS A 71 32.25 -19.09 -17.88
N LEU A 72 30.94 -18.95 -17.70
CA LEU A 72 30.00 -20.05 -17.63
C LEU A 72 29.17 -20.04 -18.94
N PRO A 73 29.25 -21.10 -19.77
CA PRO A 73 28.41 -21.24 -20.97
C PRO A 73 26.93 -21.41 -20.58
N THR A 74 26.04 -21.60 -21.56
CA THR A 74 24.63 -21.94 -21.27
C THR A 74 24.58 -23.13 -20.35
N THR A 75 24.06 -22.91 -19.14
CA THR A 75 23.94 -23.94 -18.11
C THR A 75 22.50 -23.92 -17.63
N ASP A 76 21.76 -24.99 -17.90
CA ASP A 76 20.45 -25.25 -17.29
C ASP A 76 20.65 -25.58 -15.81
N THR A 77 19.72 -25.16 -14.96
CA THR A 77 19.82 -25.29 -13.50
C THR A 77 18.49 -25.70 -12.88
N GLU A 78 18.51 -26.10 -11.61
CA GLU A 78 17.29 -26.03 -10.79
C GLU A 78 16.84 -24.55 -10.63
N PRO A 79 15.55 -24.27 -10.38
CA PRO A 79 15.03 -22.91 -10.28
C PRO A 79 15.72 -22.04 -9.23
N PHE A 80 15.93 -20.77 -9.56
CA PHE A 80 16.49 -19.72 -8.69
C PHE A 80 15.86 -18.37 -9.04
N SER A 81 15.96 -17.38 -8.14
CA SER A 81 15.43 -16.02 -8.38
C SER A 81 16.42 -14.88 -8.09
N LEU A 82 17.52 -15.18 -7.39
CA LEU A 82 18.57 -14.22 -7.06
C LEU A 82 19.95 -14.81 -7.37
N ILE A 83 20.88 -14.00 -7.87
CA ILE A 83 22.25 -14.42 -8.21
C ILE A 83 23.31 -13.41 -7.78
N GLY A 84 24.53 -13.89 -7.62
CA GLY A 84 25.73 -13.04 -7.50
C GLY A 84 26.99 -13.88 -7.63
N ILE A 85 28.17 -13.27 -7.54
CA ILE A 85 29.46 -13.97 -7.68
C ILE A 85 30.30 -13.72 -6.43
N GLY A 86 30.81 -14.79 -5.81
CA GLY A 86 31.67 -14.75 -4.62
C GLY A 86 33.04 -15.36 -4.93
N TRP A 87 34.06 -15.02 -4.13
CA TRP A 87 35.43 -15.53 -4.32
C TRP A 87 36.24 -15.57 -3.02
N ASP A 88 37.40 -16.25 -3.09
CA ASP A 88 38.31 -16.38 -1.96
C ASP A 88 39.25 -15.16 -1.88
N GLY A 89 39.32 -14.53 -0.70
CA GLY A 89 40.26 -13.45 -0.37
C GLY A 89 39.75 -12.03 -0.63
N ALA A 90 40.50 -11.04 -0.14
CA ALA A 90 40.05 -9.65 -0.02
C ALA A 90 40.17 -8.78 -1.29
N ALA A 91 40.78 -9.29 -2.37
CA ALA A 91 41.05 -8.50 -3.57
C ALA A 91 39.83 -8.43 -4.52
N ASP A 92 39.39 -7.23 -4.88
CA ASP A 92 38.23 -7.03 -5.75
C ASP A 92 38.49 -7.45 -7.20
N VAL A 93 37.41 -7.94 -7.83
CA VAL A 93 37.35 -8.12 -9.28
C VAL A 93 37.33 -6.76 -9.96
N ASN A 94 38.51 -6.25 -10.33
CA ASN A 94 38.67 -5.04 -11.16
C ASN A 94 38.20 -5.29 -12.61
N GLY A 95 36.92 -5.58 -12.81
CA GLY A 95 36.38 -6.01 -14.10
C GLY A 95 34.87 -6.15 -14.14
N ALA A 96 34.31 -6.15 -15.34
CA ALA A 96 32.88 -6.32 -15.55
C ALA A 96 32.49 -7.79 -15.32
N ALA A 97 31.94 -8.07 -14.13
CA ALA A 97 31.17 -9.28 -13.87
C ALA A 97 29.79 -9.11 -14.54
N ARG A 98 29.45 -9.99 -15.49
CA ARG A 98 28.21 -9.91 -16.26
C ARG A 98 27.48 -11.23 -16.31
N VAL A 99 26.16 -11.14 -16.20
CA VAL A 99 25.25 -12.27 -16.13
C VAL A 99 24.07 -12.07 -17.07
N ARG A 100 23.49 -13.17 -17.52
CA ARG A 100 22.12 -13.20 -18.02
C ARG A 100 21.48 -14.54 -17.69
N THR A 101 20.15 -14.54 -17.62
CA THR A 101 19.33 -15.66 -17.16
C THR A 101 18.25 -15.97 -18.17
N ARG A 102 17.75 -17.21 -18.14
CA ARG A 102 16.53 -17.62 -18.83
C ARG A 102 15.38 -17.60 -17.84
N ALA A 103 14.30 -16.88 -18.16
CA ALA A 103 13.11 -16.82 -17.33
C ALA A 103 12.32 -18.14 -17.44
N ALA A 104 12.11 -18.82 -16.32
CA ALA A 104 11.56 -20.18 -16.26
C ALA A 104 10.15 -20.27 -16.89
N GLY A 105 9.32 -19.23 -16.72
CA GLY A 105 7.95 -19.20 -17.25
C GLY A 105 7.83 -18.91 -18.75
N THR A 106 8.87 -18.36 -19.41
CA THR A 106 8.77 -17.92 -20.82
C THR A 106 9.88 -18.46 -21.73
N GLY A 107 10.94 -19.05 -21.18
CA GLY A 107 12.13 -19.47 -21.93
C GLY A 107 12.95 -18.32 -22.53
N LYS A 108 12.57 -17.06 -22.31
CA LYS A 108 13.27 -15.88 -22.85
C LYS A 108 14.53 -15.58 -22.04
N TRP A 109 15.61 -15.21 -22.73
CA TRP A 109 16.84 -14.75 -22.12
C TRP A 109 16.77 -13.24 -21.82
N SER A 110 17.22 -12.84 -20.64
CA SER A 110 17.47 -11.44 -20.32
C SER A 110 18.66 -10.86 -21.14
N PRO A 111 18.73 -9.52 -21.30
CA PRO A 111 19.95 -8.84 -21.71
C PRO A 111 21.11 -9.14 -20.74
N TRP A 112 22.34 -8.91 -21.18
CA TRP A 112 23.49 -8.97 -20.27
C TRP A 112 23.41 -7.81 -19.26
N ARG A 113 23.35 -8.16 -17.97
CA ARG A 113 23.41 -7.22 -16.84
C ARG A 113 24.80 -7.26 -16.22
N GLU A 114 25.27 -6.13 -15.73
CA GLU A 114 26.49 -6.05 -14.92
C GLU A 114 26.14 -6.31 -13.45
N LEU A 115 27.03 -6.97 -12.72
CA LEU A 115 26.97 -7.14 -11.28
C LEU A 115 27.90 -6.11 -10.64
N GLU A 116 27.34 -5.26 -9.80
CA GLU A 116 28.09 -4.31 -8.99
C GLU A 116 28.92 -5.08 -7.94
N MET A 117 30.10 -4.58 -7.56
CA MET A 117 30.87 -5.20 -6.47
C MET A 117 30.19 -4.85 -5.13
N SER A 118 30.10 -5.81 -4.21
CA SER A 118 29.56 -5.58 -2.86
C SER A 118 30.42 -4.52 -2.19
N ALA A 119 29.86 -3.33 -1.99
CA ALA A 119 30.67 -2.15 -1.71
C ALA A 119 31.21 -2.15 -0.28
N ASP A 120 30.37 -2.56 0.68
CA ASP A 120 30.50 -2.24 2.10
C ASP A 120 30.42 -3.54 2.95
N GLY A 121 29.88 -3.51 4.17
CA GLY A 121 29.59 -4.67 5.01
C GLY A 121 29.77 -4.40 6.50
N PRO A 122 29.95 -5.47 7.31
CA PRO A 122 30.03 -5.35 8.76
C PRO A 122 31.31 -4.68 9.25
N ASP A 123 31.26 -4.16 10.49
CA ASP A 123 32.41 -3.66 11.26
C ASP A 123 32.89 -4.70 12.28
N GLY A 124 34.15 -4.61 12.69
CA GLY A 124 34.68 -5.37 13.84
C GLY A 124 34.83 -6.87 13.59
N ALA A 125 34.39 -7.71 14.54
CA ALA A 125 34.58 -9.16 14.50
C ALA A 125 33.87 -9.83 13.31
N GLU A 126 32.64 -9.42 13.01
CA GLU A 126 31.86 -9.94 11.88
C GLU A 126 32.57 -9.69 10.53
N ARG A 127 33.31 -8.57 10.39
CA ARG A 127 34.14 -8.29 9.20
C ARG A 127 35.27 -9.28 8.99
N ALA A 128 35.82 -9.88 10.06
CA ALA A 128 36.92 -10.84 9.95
C ALA A 128 36.49 -12.20 9.36
N GLY A 129 35.20 -12.54 9.45
CA GLY A 129 34.60 -13.71 8.80
C GLY A 129 34.05 -13.45 7.40
N ALA A 130 33.95 -12.18 6.99
CA ALA A 130 33.29 -11.79 5.75
C ALA A 130 34.09 -12.19 4.49
N ARG A 131 33.36 -12.60 3.46
CA ARG A 131 33.84 -12.98 2.13
C ARG A 131 33.47 -11.89 1.13
N ARG A 132 34.30 -11.71 0.10
CA ARG A 132 34.03 -10.76 -0.99
C ARG A 132 33.06 -11.36 -2.01
N ALA A 133 32.14 -10.53 -2.46
CA ALA A 133 31.14 -10.87 -3.46
C ALA A 133 30.74 -9.66 -4.31
N THR A 134 29.89 -9.90 -5.30
CA THR A 134 29.08 -8.85 -5.94
C THR A 134 27.86 -8.55 -5.08
N GLU A 135 27.26 -7.37 -5.25
CA GLU A 135 25.90 -7.13 -4.77
C GLU A 135 24.94 -8.23 -5.29
N PRO A 136 23.99 -8.69 -4.47
CA PRO A 136 23.01 -9.68 -4.89
C PRO A 136 22.02 -9.09 -5.90
N LEU A 137 21.70 -9.88 -6.93
CA LEU A 137 20.88 -9.46 -8.08
C LEU A 137 19.61 -10.30 -8.20
N TRP A 138 18.44 -9.72 -7.94
CA TRP A 138 17.18 -10.33 -8.33
C TRP A 138 17.04 -10.36 -9.86
N VAL A 139 16.63 -11.54 -10.34
CA VAL A 139 16.44 -11.88 -11.75
C VAL A 139 15.06 -12.47 -12.04
N GLY A 140 14.22 -12.64 -11.01
CA GLY A 140 12.96 -13.37 -11.08
C GLY A 140 13.16 -14.86 -11.36
N ALA A 141 12.06 -15.62 -11.35
CA ALA A 141 12.09 -17.08 -11.51
C ALA A 141 12.83 -17.50 -12.81
N SER A 142 14.01 -18.08 -12.64
CA SER A 142 14.98 -18.40 -13.68
C SER A 142 15.42 -19.87 -13.61
N ASP A 143 15.69 -20.48 -14.77
CA ASP A 143 16.02 -21.92 -14.90
C ASP A 143 17.29 -22.21 -15.73
N ALA A 144 17.95 -21.17 -16.25
CA ALA A 144 19.28 -21.28 -16.84
C ALA A 144 20.04 -19.96 -16.73
N VAL A 145 21.37 -20.05 -16.83
CA VAL A 145 22.28 -18.92 -16.64
C VAL A 145 23.45 -18.94 -17.62
N GLN A 146 24.01 -17.75 -17.89
CA GLN A 146 25.33 -17.56 -18.48
C GLN A 146 26.08 -16.49 -17.70
N VAL A 147 27.40 -16.65 -17.55
CA VAL A 147 28.27 -15.73 -16.81
C VAL A 147 29.50 -15.38 -17.63
N LYS A 148 29.95 -14.13 -17.55
CA LYS A 148 31.25 -13.66 -18.06
C LYS A 148 31.86 -12.73 -17.01
N VAL A 149 33.08 -12.98 -16.59
CA VAL A 149 33.83 -12.09 -15.70
C VAL A 149 35.14 -11.76 -16.41
N GLY A 150 35.41 -10.49 -16.68
CA GLY A 150 36.63 -10.06 -17.37
C GLY A 150 37.18 -8.77 -16.79
N SER A 151 38.46 -8.79 -16.39
CA SER A 151 39.14 -7.69 -15.70
C SER A 151 40.39 -7.16 -16.41
N GLY A 152 40.87 -7.86 -17.45
CA GLY A 152 42.16 -7.55 -18.07
C GLY A 152 43.38 -7.74 -17.14
N ARG A 153 43.16 -8.22 -15.91
CA ARG A 153 44.16 -8.55 -14.88
C ARG A 153 43.90 -9.96 -14.36
N ALA A 154 44.77 -10.54 -13.55
CA ALA A 154 44.50 -11.84 -12.94
C ALA A 154 43.23 -11.76 -12.06
N LEU A 155 42.31 -12.70 -12.25
CA LEU A 155 41.10 -12.83 -11.43
C LEU A 155 41.41 -13.56 -10.10
N PRO A 156 40.65 -13.29 -9.02
CA PRO A 156 40.76 -14.02 -7.76
C PRO A 156 40.59 -15.54 -7.91
N LYS A 157 40.98 -16.28 -6.88
CA LYS A 157 40.75 -17.73 -6.81
C LYS A 157 39.34 -18.02 -6.28
N GLY A 158 38.84 -19.21 -6.56
CA GLY A 158 37.57 -19.69 -6.00
C GLY A 158 36.32 -18.96 -6.49
N LEU A 159 36.37 -18.24 -7.61
CA LEU A 159 35.20 -17.58 -8.19
C LEU A 159 34.05 -18.58 -8.39
N ARG A 160 32.91 -18.30 -7.77
CA ARG A 160 31.68 -19.09 -7.87
C ARG A 160 30.50 -18.19 -8.21
N LEU A 161 29.68 -18.64 -9.14
CA LEU A 161 28.31 -18.16 -9.27
C LEU A 161 27.50 -18.74 -8.12
N HIS A 162 26.86 -17.86 -7.36
CA HIS A 162 25.91 -18.16 -6.30
C HIS A 162 24.50 -17.89 -6.82
N MET A 163 23.58 -18.84 -6.62
CA MET A 163 22.19 -18.77 -7.06
C MET A 163 21.28 -19.15 -5.90
N VAL A 164 20.36 -18.27 -5.52
CA VAL A 164 19.43 -18.47 -4.41
C VAL A 164 18.03 -18.76 -4.94
N ASP A 165 17.49 -19.87 -4.48
CA ASP A 165 16.07 -20.20 -4.52
C ASP A 165 15.41 -19.61 -3.26
N PRO A 166 14.40 -18.72 -3.37
CA PRO A 166 13.81 -17.99 -2.24
C PRO A 166 13.03 -18.88 -1.26
N GLY A 167 12.84 -20.16 -1.56
CA GLY A 167 11.99 -21.06 -0.77
C GLY A 167 10.50 -20.81 -0.99
N VAL A 168 9.69 -21.28 -0.06
CA VAL A 168 8.25 -21.00 0.09
C VAL A 168 8.00 -20.83 1.59
N SER A 169 7.55 -19.66 2.03
CA SER A 169 7.26 -19.39 3.44
C SER A 169 6.04 -20.17 3.94
N ARG A 170 5.83 -20.19 5.25
CA ARG A 170 4.63 -20.80 5.85
C ARG A 170 3.35 -20.16 5.33
N THR A 171 3.34 -18.83 5.20
CA THR A 171 2.19 -18.07 4.73
C THR A 171 1.93 -18.33 3.25
N GLU A 172 2.96 -18.25 2.40
CA GLU A 172 2.89 -18.63 0.97
C GLU A 172 2.35 -20.05 0.75
N SER A 173 2.64 -20.98 1.67
CA SER A 173 2.16 -22.37 1.57
C SER A 173 0.67 -22.57 1.84
N ARG A 174 -0.02 -21.54 2.37
CA ARG A 174 -1.45 -21.58 2.70
C ARG A 174 -2.34 -21.07 1.56
N ASN A 175 -1.76 -20.46 0.52
CA ASN A 175 -2.43 -20.03 -0.70
C ASN A 175 -2.92 -21.24 -1.52
N PRO A 176 -4.15 -21.26 -2.05
CA PRO A 176 -4.65 -22.37 -2.86
C PRO A 176 -3.92 -22.49 -4.21
N ALA A 177 -3.64 -23.72 -4.66
CA ALA A 177 -2.92 -23.92 -5.92
C ALA A 177 -3.82 -23.60 -7.13
N GLY A 178 -3.35 -22.66 -7.96
CA GLY A 178 -4.06 -22.15 -9.12
C GLY A 178 -3.51 -20.80 -9.59
N ALA A 179 -2.96 -20.01 -8.68
CA ALA A 179 -2.14 -18.86 -9.02
C ALA A 179 -0.79 -19.30 -9.64
N ALA A 180 -0.32 -18.55 -10.63
CA ALA A 180 1.04 -18.66 -11.14
C ALA A 180 2.06 -18.31 -10.03
N PRO A 181 3.36 -18.69 -10.14
CA PRO A 181 4.32 -18.55 -9.03
C PRO A 181 4.46 -17.08 -8.57
N GLY A 182 3.95 -16.79 -7.37
CA GLY A 182 3.97 -15.43 -6.79
C GLY A 182 2.69 -14.96 -6.08
N SER A 183 1.89 -15.87 -5.52
CA SER A 183 0.75 -15.52 -4.64
C SER A 183 1.20 -15.69 -3.18
N LEU A 184 1.16 -14.59 -2.42
CA LEU A 184 1.36 -14.55 -0.96
C LEU A 184 -0.04 -14.40 -0.30
N ASP A 185 -0.28 -14.95 0.88
CA ASP A 185 -1.40 -14.60 1.78
C ASP A 185 -0.84 -14.65 3.22
N ASN A 186 -0.71 -13.50 3.89
CA ASN A 186 0.02 -13.42 5.15
C ASN A 186 -0.87 -13.51 6.41
N ALA A 187 -1.45 -14.68 6.66
CA ALA A 187 -2.23 -14.95 7.87
C ALA A 187 -1.36 -15.11 9.14
N ALA A 188 -1.26 -14.05 9.96
CA ALA A 188 -0.71 -14.13 11.32
C ALA A 188 -1.34 -13.13 12.31
N TYR A 189 -2.23 -13.63 13.19
CA TYR A 189 -2.18 -13.29 14.61
C TYR A 189 -2.67 -14.48 15.44
N VAL A 190 -1.81 -14.96 16.33
CA VAL A 190 -2.18 -15.73 17.53
C VAL A 190 -1.71 -14.89 18.69
N THR A 191 -2.64 -14.36 19.47
CA THR A 191 -2.32 -13.64 20.71
C THR A 191 -2.01 -14.68 21.80
N GLU A 192 -0.81 -14.63 22.39
CA GLU A 192 -0.56 -15.38 23.62
C GLU A 192 -1.31 -14.77 24.80
N GLU A 193 -1.99 -15.64 25.53
CA GLU A 193 -2.77 -15.31 26.72
C GLU A 193 -1.85 -15.33 27.96
N THR A 194 -1.61 -14.17 28.57
CA THR A 194 -1.01 -14.09 29.91
C THR A 194 -2.02 -13.56 30.92
N ALA A 195 -2.58 -14.46 31.72
CA ALA A 195 -3.55 -14.16 32.77
C ALA A 195 -2.89 -13.80 34.11
N SER A 196 -3.48 -12.86 34.85
CA SER A 196 -3.49 -12.84 36.33
C SER A 196 -4.47 -11.79 36.91
N PRO A 197 -4.91 -11.92 38.18
CA PRO A 197 -6.36 -11.79 38.44
C PRO A 197 -6.78 -10.67 39.42
N SER A 198 -8.11 -10.59 39.59
CA SER A 198 -8.84 -10.09 40.78
C SER A 198 -8.93 -8.58 41.03
N ALA A 199 -10.16 -8.05 40.89
CA ALA A 199 -10.62 -6.84 41.56
C ALA A 199 -10.97 -7.13 43.05
N PRO A 200 -11.28 -6.13 43.91
CA PRO A 200 -12.59 -5.46 43.82
C PRO A 200 -12.70 -3.97 44.28
N ALA A 201 -13.79 -3.33 43.81
CA ALA A 201 -14.71 -2.42 44.52
C ALA A 201 -14.40 -0.90 44.76
N THR A 202 -15.29 -0.07 44.16
CA THR A 202 -15.95 1.16 44.71
C THR A 202 -15.09 2.42 44.95
N THR A 203 -15.56 3.69 44.88
CA THR A 203 -16.92 4.32 44.97
C THR A 203 -17.08 5.61 44.10
N ASP A 204 -18.26 5.77 43.47
CA ASP A 204 -19.15 6.95 43.34
C ASP A 204 -18.71 8.46 43.35
N VAL A 205 -19.15 9.20 42.28
CA VAL A 205 -20.02 10.44 42.29
C VAL A 205 -19.44 11.81 42.79
N PRO A 206 -19.84 13.01 42.27
CA PRO A 206 -20.45 13.42 40.97
C PRO A 206 -19.80 14.66 40.27
N SER A 207 -20.42 15.04 39.15
CA SER A 207 -20.43 16.31 38.40
C SER A 207 -20.24 17.63 39.15
N ASP A 208 -19.69 18.64 38.45
CA ASP A 208 -20.36 19.95 38.33
C ASP A 208 -19.97 20.73 37.06
N THR A 209 -20.82 21.67 36.62
CA THR A 209 -20.62 22.54 35.43
C THR A 209 -20.96 23.98 35.80
N PRO A 210 -20.23 24.99 35.28
CA PRO A 210 -20.95 26.12 34.67
C PRO A 210 -20.30 26.75 33.42
N THR A 211 -21.07 26.69 32.35
CA THR A 211 -21.33 27.69 31.29
C THR A 211 -20.77 29.13 31.43
N GLN A 212 -20.08 29.61 30.38
CA GLN A 212 -20.38 30.82 29.57
C GLN A 212 -19.20 31.11 28.60
N SER A 213 -19.39 31.14 27.27
CA SER A 213 -20.03 32.17 26.41
C SER A 213 -19.06 33.30 26.00
N ALA A 214 -19.14 33.77 24.75
CA ALA A 214 -18.00 34.36 24.02
C ALA A 214 -18.21 35.78 23.46
N SER A 215 -17.10 36.54 23.35
CA SER A 215 -16.79 37.59 22.34
C SER A 215 -17.70 38.86 22.24
N PRO A 216 -17.32 39.90 21.47
CA PRO A 216 -15.99 40.30 20.94
C PRO A 216 -15.66 41.83 21.11
N ALA A 217 -14.54 42.27 20.51
CA ALA A 217 -14.32 43.55 19.78
C ALA A 217 -13.25 44.56 20.28
N ASP A 218 -12.27 44.80 19.39
CA ASP A 218 -11.64 46.07 18.97
C ASP A 218 -11.05 47.08 19.96
N THR A 219 -9.73 47.33 19.87
CA THR A 219 -9.14 48.44 19.07
C THR A 219 -7.61 48.52 19.25
N ALA A 220 -6.89 48.96 18.22
CA ALA A 220 -5.42 49.05 18.14
C ALA A 220 -4.78 50.14 19.03
N THR A 221 -3.45 50.07 19.25
CA THR A 221 -2.42 50.96 18.63
C THR A 221 -1.02 50.59 19.15
N ALA A 222 0.02 50.73 18.31
CA ALA A 222 1.44 50.50 18.66
C ALA A 222 2.08 51.69 19.40
N THR A 223 3.29 51.52 19.97
CA THR A 223 4.48 52.42 19.80
C THR A 223 5.67 51.96 20.70
N ASP A 224 6.89 52.04 20.13
CA ASP A 224 8.25 52.11 20.70
C ASP A 224 8.85 51.11 21.71
N ALA A 225 9.79 50.32 21.16
CA ALA A 225 11.26 50.40 21.39
C ALA A 225 11.87 50.31 22.81
N ALA A 226 12.75 49.31 22.98
CA ALA A 226 13.91 49.38 23.86
C ALA A 226 15.10 48.57 23.29
N THR A 227 16.29 49.16 23.31
CA THR A 227 17.58 48.62 22.82
C THR A 227 18.34 47.97 23.99
N PRO A 228 19.17 46.90 23.78
CA PRO A 228 19.68 46.08 24.89
C PRO A 228 20.86 46.70 25.66
N THR A 229 21.16 46.13 26.83
CA THR A 229 22.37 46.42 27.62
C THR A 229 23.14 45.13 27.90
N ASP A 230 24.47 45.20 27.74
CA ASP A 230 25.44 44.08 27.81
C ASP A 230 25.86 43.74 29.27
N PRO A 231 26.71 42.72 29.56
CA PRO A 231 26.53 41.87 30.73
C PRO A 231 27.55 42.10 31.86
N ALA A 232 27.25 41.56 33.04
CA ALA A 232 28.17 41.52 34.17
C ALA A 232 28.89 40.16 34.28
N THR A 233 30.22 40.21 34.37
CA THR A 233 31.13 39.07 34.50
C THR A 233 30.93 38.29 35.80
N ALA A 234 30.95 36.96 35.73
CA ALA A 234 31.14 36.07 36.88
C ALA A 234 32.12 34.92 36.55
N THR A 235 32.93 34.56 37.53
CA THR A 235 34.17 33.77 37.39
C THR A 235 33.94 32.27 37.15
N ALA A 236 34.77 31.66 36.29
CA ALA A 236 34.76 30.22 36.03
C ALA A 236 35.39 29.39 37.17
N PRO A 237 34.84 28.20 37.50
CA PRO A 237 35.57 27.16 38.22
C PRO A 237 36.54 26.41 37.28
N ALA A 238 37.52 25.73 37.87
CA ALA A 238 38.62 25.10 37.14
C ALA A 238 38.17 23.96 36.21
N SER A 239 38.91 23.80 35.10
CA SER A 239 38.74 22.68 34.16
C SER A 239 39.11 21.35 34.83
N GLU A 240 38.12 20.48 35.01
CA GLU A 240 38.37 19.04 34.96
C GLU A 240 38.71 18.68 33.50
N SER A 241 39.77 17.90 33.28
CA SER A 241 40.06 17.37 31.96
C SER A 241 38.91 16.46 31.53
N ALA A 242 38.16 16.90 30.52
CA ALA A 242 37.18 16.05 29.87
C ALA A 242 37.92 14.88 29.20
N THR A 243 37.91 13.73 29.86
CA THR A 243 38.21 12.44 29.23
C THR A 243 37.35 12.35 27.97
N ALA A 244 37.95 11.99 26.83
CA ALA A 244 37.20 11.80 25.60
C ALA A 244 36.02 10.84 25.86
N PRO A 245 34.81 11.12 25.33
CA PRO A 245 33.69 10.21 25.49
C PRO A 245 34.11 8.82 24.98
N PRO A 246 33.77 7.74 25.70
CA PRO A 246 34.17 6.39 25.29
C PRO A 246 33.66 6.12 23.88
N THR A 247 34.49 5.45 23.07
CA THR A 247 34.09 4.91 21.77
C THR A 247 32.79 4.13 21.96
N PRO A 248 31.74 4.36 21.15
CA PRO A 248 30.48 3.64 21.32
C PRO A 248 30.66 2.18 20.91
N GLU A 249 30.81 1.33 21.91
CA GLU A 249 30.82 -0.12 21.75
C GLU A 249 29.37 -0.66 21.75
N PRO A 250 29.01 -1.54 20.81
CA PRO A 250 27.72 -2.21 20.83
C PRO A 250 27.63 -3.22 21.99
N SER A 251 26.42 -3.48 22.45
CA SER A 251 26.13 -4.45 23.52
C SER A 251 25.21 -5.57 23.02
N THR A 252 25.39 -6.79 23.53
CA THR A 252 24.45 -7.90 23.33
C THR A 252 23.30 -7.89 24.36
N THR A 253 23.31 -6.94 25.31
CA THR A 253 22.22 -6.75 26.28
C THR A 253 21.06 -6.03 25.60
N VAL A 254 19.89 -6.67 25.54
CA VAL A 254 18.68 -6.10 24.94
C VAL A 254 18.26 -4.83 25.69
N PRO A 255 18.25 -3.64 25.06
CA PRO A 255 17.80 -2.40 25.68
C PRO A 255 16.26 -2.29 25.67
N THR A 256 15.72 -1.35 26.45
CA THR A 256 14.30 -0.96 26.33
C THR A 256 14.13 0.00 25.14
N ALA A 257 13.13 -0.24 24.30
CA ALA A 257 12.79 0.65 23.19
C ALA A 257 12.39 2.04 23.73
N PRO A 258 13.01 3.15 23.26
CA PRO A 258 12.54 4.48 23.59
C PRO A 258 11.23 4.79 22.85
N PRO A 259 10.31 5.58 23.44
CA PRO A 259 9.18 6.13 22.70
C PRO A 259 9.68 7.10 21.62
N SER A 260 9.04 7.09 20.45
CA SER A 260 9.35 8.01 19.36
C SER A 260 8.47 9.26 19.41
N THR A 261 8.93 10.35 18.81
CA THR A 261 8.14 11.57 18.59
C THR A 261 7.07 11.42 17.50
N VAL A 262 7.06 10.30 16.78
CA VAL A 262 6.08 9.96 15.72
C VAL A 262 5.60 8.52 15.89
N ASN A 263 4.45 8.16 15.31
CA ASN A 263 3.95 6.78 15.33
C ASN A 263 4.91 5.82 14.60
N ARG A 264 4.97 4.58 15.08
CA ARG A 264 5.70 3.49 14.39
C ARG A 264 4.99 3.21 13.04
N PRO A 265 5.70 3.20 11.90
CA PRO A 265 5.10 2.83 10.63
C PRO A 265 4.72 1.34 10.59
N PRO A 266 3.78 0.92 9.72
CA PRO A 266 3.53 -0.49 9.46
C PRO A 266 4.81 -1.15 8.92
N ILE A 267 5.23 -2.25 9.56
CA ILE A 267 6.46 -2.99 9.26
C ILE A 267 6.11 -4.46 9.17
N ILE A 268 6.44 -5.10 8.04
CA ILE A 268 6.41 -6.54 7.84
C ILE A 268 7.57 -7.14 8.63
N GLY A 269 7.27 -7.77 9.76
CA GLY A 269 8.25 -8.36 10.65
C GLY A 269 8.88 -9.63 10.09
N ARG A 270 10.02 -10.05 10.66
CA ARG A 270 10.80 -11.22 10.17
C ARG A 270 9.99 -12.51 10.02
N ALA A 271 9.10 -12.80 10.96
CA ALA A 271 8.22 -13.96 10.89
C ALA A 271 7.17 -13.88 9.75
N GLN A 272 6.74 -12.68 9.34
CA GLN A 272 5.74 -12.49 8.29
C GLN A 272 6.35 -12.66 6.89
N TRP A 273 7.52 -12.08 6.63
CA TRP A 273 8.21 -12.28 5.34
C TRP A 273 8.92 -13.65 5.23
N GLY A 274 9.00 -14.40 6.33
CA GLY A 274 9.47 -15.78 6.37
C GLY A 274 10.99 -15.90 6.52
N ALA A 275 11.59 -15.09 7.41
CA ALA A 275 12.99 -15.19 7.76
C ALA A 275 13.37 -16.61 8.22
N ASP A 276 14.44 -17.15 7.65
CA ASP A 276 15.04 -18.38 8.16
C ASP A 276 15.99 -18.01 9.30
N GLU A 277 15.44 -17.89 10.51
CA GLU A 277 16.21 -17.54 11.71
C GLU A 277 17.27 -18.59 12.07
N SER A 278 17.24 -19.81 11.46
CA SER A 278 18.31 -20.80 11.62
C SER A 278 19.59 -20.44 10.86
N LEU A 279 19.57 -19.36 10.08
CA LEU A 279 20.75 -18.80 9.42
C LEU A 279 21.59 -17.89 10.32
N VAL A 280 20.99 -17.30 11.37
CA VAL A 280 21.65 -16.33 12.25
C VAL A 280 22.30 -17.07 13.43
N GLU A 281 23.62 -17.00 13.56
CA GLU A 281 24.39 -17.78 14.54
C GLU A 281 24.74 -16.97 15.80
N ASP A 282 25.13 -15.70 15.63
CA ASP A 282 25.49 -14.80 16.73
C ASP A 282 24.29 -13.94 17.19
N PRO A 283 24.19 -13.59 18.48
CA PRO A 283 23.11 -12.75 18.99
C PRO A 283 23.18 -11.31 18.45
N PRO A 284 22.03 -10.60 18.34
CA PRO A 284 22.00 -9.20 17.92
C PRO A 284 22.85 -8.28 18.80
N GLU A 285 23.54 -7.34 18.14
CA GLU A 285 24.24 -6.22 18.77
C GLU A 285 23.36 -4.95 18.74
N TYR A 286 23.38 -4.18 19.83
CA TYR A 286 22.63 -2.93 19.98
C TYR A 286 23.57 -1.74 20.19
N ILE A 287 23.31 -0.63 19.51
CA ILE A 287 24.03 0.65 19.67
C ILE A 287 23.36 1.51 20.76
N ASP A 288 24.12 2.43 21.38
CA ASP A 288 23.59 3.37 22.40
C ASP A 288 22.39 4.19 21.86
N LYS A 289 22.57 4.84 20.70
CA LYS A 289 21.55 5.72 20.09
C LYS A 289 21.67 5.74 18.57
N VAL A 290 20.53 5.77 17.87
CA VAL A 290 20.50 6.09 16.43
C VAL A 290 20.69 7.60 16.28
N ARG A 291 21.85 7.99 15.73
CA ARG A 291 22.23 9.39 15.47
C ARG A 291 22.11 9.77 13.99
N ALA A 292 22.09 8.78 13.10
CA ALA A 292 21.94 8.96 11.66
C ALA A 292 21.15 7.82 11.02
N VAL A 293 20.60 8.10 9.84
CA VAL A 293 19.99 7.14 8.94
C VAL A 293 20.72 7.22 7.60
N TYR A 294 21.19 6.08 7.11
CA TYR A 294 21.73 5.96 5.76
C TYR A 294 20.70 5.31 4.85
N ILE A 295 20.39 6.01 3.76
CA ILE A 295 19.56 5.50 2.66
C ILE A 295 20.46 4.74 1.69
N HIS A 296 20.04 3.52 1.39
CA HIS A 296 20.68 2.53 0.53
C HIS A 296 19.78 2.15 -0.64
N HIS A 297 20.33 1.37 -1.55
CA HIS A 297 19.54 0.60 -2.51
C HIS A 297 20.19 -0.76 -2.79
N THR A 298 19.44 -1.67 -3.41
CA THR A 298 19.95 -2.95 -3.94
C THR A 298 20.26 -2.84 -5.45
N ALA A 299 20.83 -3.89 -6.06
CA ALA A 299 21.18 -3.91 -7.49
C ALA A 299 20.02 -4.35 -8.42
N ASP A 300 18.77 -4.36 -7.95
CA ASP A 300 17.68 -5.10 -8.59
C ASP A 300 17.11 -4.46 -9.87
N ALA A 301 16.41 -5.26 -10.68
CA ALA A 301 15.94 -4.84 -12.01
C ALA A 301 14.77 -3.84 -12.03
N ASN A 302 14.20 -3.49 -10.86
CA ASN A 302 12.94 -2.74 -10.64
C ASN A 302 11.68 -3.33 -11.29
N SER A 303 11.83 -4.32 -12.16
CA SER A 303 10.78 -5.07 -12.84
C SER A 303 10.17 -6.20 -12.01
N TYR A 304 10.57 -6.35 -10.75
CA TYR A 304 9.96 -7.29 -9.80
C TYR A 304 8.51 -6.86 -9.49
N SER A 305 7.66 -7.78 -9.05
CA SER A 305 6.32 -7.46 -8.52
C SER A 305 6.43 -7.27 -7.01
N CYS A 306 5.61 -6.44 -6.35
CA CYS A 306 5.69 -6.22 -4.91
C CYS A 306 5.41 -7.52 -4.09
N ALA A 307 4.64 -8.46 -4.65
CA ALA A 307 4.56 -9.83 -4.13
C ALA A 307 5.87 -10.67 -4.26
N ASP A 308 6.91 -10.19 -4.95
CA ASP A 308 8.28 -10.77 -4.90
C ASP A 308 9.04 -10.26 -3.67
N SER A 309 8.68 -9.12 -3.08
CA SER A 309 9.51 -8.39 -2.12
C SER A 309 9.90 -9.23 -0.91
N ALA A 310 8.97 -10.01 -0.33
CA ALA A 310 9.29 -10.97 0.74
C ALA A 310 10.30 -12.05 0.30
N SER A 311 10.14 -12.59 -0.92
CA SER A 311 11.07 -13.56 -1.51
C SER A 311 12.45 -12.96 -1.82
N MET A 312 12.50 -11.68 -2.20
CA MET A 312 13.73 -10.92 -2.37
C MET A 312 14.46 -10.76 -1.03
N VAL A 313 13.77 -10.30 0.01
CA VAL A 313 14.35 -10.13 1.36
C VAL A 313 14.89 -11.46 1.91
N ARG A 314 14.16 -12.58 1.79
CA ARG A 314 14.67 -13.93 2.14
C ARG A 314 15.90 -14.32 1.34
N SER A 315 15.95 -13.97 0.05
CA SER A 315 17.08 -14.31 -0.81
C SER A 315 18.32 -13.48 -0.48
N ILE A 316 18.14 -12.20 -0.12
CA ILE A 316 19.18 -11.29 0.35
C ILE A 316 19.74 -11.79 1.69
N LEU A 317 18.89 -12.14 2.67
CA LEU A 317 19.32 -12.80 3.92
C LEU A 317 20.19 -14.03 3.64
N THR A 318 19.69 -14.93 2.79
CA THR A 318 20.41 -16.17 2.42
C THR A 318 21.75 -15.87 1.76
N TYR A 319 21.82 -14.83 0.93
CA TYR A 319 23.05 -14.41 0.26
C TYR A 319 24.07 -13.81 1.23
N HIS A 320 23.68 -12.83 2.04
CA HIS A 320 24.56 -12.17 3.01
C HIS A 320 25.17 -13.20 3.97
N VAL A 321 24.36 -14.13 4.49
CA VAL A 321 24.87 -15.17 5.40
C VAL A 321 25.70 -16.23 4.67
N LYS A 322 25.14 -16.90 3.65
CA LYS A 322 25.80 -18.09 3.08
C LYS A 322 26.85 -17.76 2.01
N THR A 323 26.73 -16.65 1.29
CA THR A 323 27.75 -16.17 0.33
C THR A 323 28.78 -15.25 0.99
N GLU A 324 28.34 -14.18 1.64
CA GLU A 324 29.23 -13.14 2.17
C GLU A 324 29.70 -13.41 3.60
N GLY A 325 29.11 -14.39 4.31
CA GLY A 325 29.56 -14.77 5.65
C GLY A 325 29.22 -13.75 6.74
N TRP A 326 28.22 -12.90 6.52
CA TRP A 326 27.69 -11.99 7.54
C TRP A 326 26.80 -12.79 8.51
N ASN A 327 26.57 -12.28 9.71
CA ASN A 327 25.72 -12.97 10.68
C ASN A 327 24.23 -12.94 10.27
N ASP A 328 23.80 -11.83 9.69
CA ASP A 328 22.42 -11.56 9.28
C ASP A 328 22.40 -10.52 8.15
N LEU A 329 21.23 -10.26 7.58
CA LEU A 329 20.98 -9.19 6.61
C LEU A 329 21.58 -7.85 7.12
N GLY A 330 22.28 -7.09 6.26
CA GLY A 330 23.05 -5.93 6.73
C GLY A 330 22.26 -4.65 6.99
N TYR A 331 21.17 -4.43 6.24
CA TYR A 331 20.24 -3.33 6.42
C TYR A 331 19.30 -3.59 7.61
N ASN A 332 18.95 -2.56 8.38
CA ASN A 332 17.96 -2.68 9.45
C ASN A 332 16.53 -2.71 8.90
N PHE A 333 16.29 -2.03 7.78
CA PHE A 333 15.02 -1.99 7.07
C PHE A 333 15.23 -2.10 5.58
N LEU A 334 14.28 -2.72 4.89
CA LEU A 334 14.17 -2.66 3.43
C LEU A 334 12.82 -2.05 3.05
N VAL A 335 12.78 -1.29 1.97
CA VAL A 335 11.56 -0.64 1.46
C VAL A 335 11.40 -0.97 -0.01
N ASP A 336 10.27 -1.53 -0.41
CA ASP A 336 10.04 -1.83 -1.82
C ASP A 336 9.42 -0.65 -2.59
N LYS A 337 9.26 -0.79 -3.91
CA LYS A 337 8.67 0.25 -4.76
C LYS A 337 7.18 0.51 -4.50
N CYS A 338 6.46 -0.40 -3.86
CA CYS A 338 5.08 -0.17 -3.40
C CYS A 338 5.04 0.51 -2.02
N GLY A 339 6.19 0.69 -1.36
CA GLY A 339 6.28 1.28 -0.03
C GLY A 339 6.11 0.28 1.11
N GLN A 340 6.11 -1.03 0.84
CA GLN A 340 6.18 -2.04 1.90
C GLN A 340 7.49 -1.90 2.68
N ILE A 341 7.42 -1.86 4.00
CA ILE A 341 8.60 -1.77 4.88
C ILE A 341 8.83 -3.14 5.52
N PHE A 342 10.02 -3.70 5.33
CA PHE A 342 10.44 -4.97 5.93
C PHE A 342 11.42 -4.73 7.08
N GLU A 343 11.24 -5.45 8.18
CA GLU A 343 12.28 -5.60 9.21
C GLU A 343 13.45 -6.40 8.62
N GLY A 344 14.62 -5.78 8.55
CA GLY A 344 15.86 -6.39 8.08
C GLY A 344 16.57 -7.15 9.20
N ARG A 345 17.78 -6.70 9.59
CA ARG A 345 18.58 -7.30 10.67
C ARG A 345 17.77 -7.48 11.96
N GLY A 346 17.79 -8.70 12.50
CA GLY A 346 17.02 -9.15 13.65
C GLY A 346 17.52 -8.58 14.99
N GLY A 347 16.67 -8.70 16.00
CA GLY A 347 16.86 -8.11 17.33
C GLY A 347 15.70 -7.21 17.77
N GLY A 348 14.83 -6.80 16.84
CA GLY A 348 13.62 -6.03 17.10
C GLY A 348 13.67 -4.65 16.44
N ALA A 349 12.76 -4.41 15.50
CA ALA A 349 12.68 -3.18 14.72
C ALA A 349 12.67 -1.88 15.55
N ASP A 350 12.06 -1.89 16.75
CA ASP A 350 11.97 -0.74 17.65
C ASP A 350 13.24 -0.51 18.47
N LEU A 351 14.16 -1.47 18.52
CA LEU A 351 15.45 -1.36 19.21
C LEU A 351 16.54 -0.75 18.30
N PRO A 352 17.64 -0.24 18.89
CA PRO A 352 18.79 0.29 18.13
C PRO A 352 19.72 -0.84 17.67
N VAL A 353 19.22 -1.78 16.87
CA VAL A 353 20.02 -2.89 16.31
C VAL A 353 21.16 -2.33 15.45
N LYS A 354 22.40 -2.78 15.68
CA LYS A 354 23.57 -2.42 14.88
C LYS A 354 23.51 -3.10 13.52
N GLY A 355 23.54 -2.30 12.45
CA GLY A 355 23.59 -2.79 11.08
C GLY A 355 24.97 -3.26 10.61
N ALA A 356 25.01 -3.70 9.36
CA ALA A 356 26.22 -4.00 8.57
C ALA A 356 26.04 -3.42 7.15
N HIS A 357 25.83 -2.11 7.08
CA HIS A 357 25.45 -1.39 5.86
C HIS A 357 26.34 -0.18 5.55
N THR A 358 27.04 0.42 6.52
CA THR A 358 27.89 1.60 6.30
C THR A 358 29.13 1.52 7.18
N TYR A 359 30.16 0.89 6.64
CA TYR A 359 31.44 0.55 7.24
C TYR A 359 32.11 1.77 7.87
N GLY A 360 32.51 1.64 9.13
CA GLY A 360 33.03 2.72 9.96
C GLY A 360 31.98 3.57 10.67
N PHE A 361 30.69 3.42 10.36
CA PHE A 361 29.60 4.22 10.93
C PHE A 361 28.41 3.39 11.48
N ASN A 362 28.39 2.06 11.32
CA ASN A 362 27.27 1.21 11.76
C ASN A 362 26.93 1.40 13.25
N SER A 363 27.92 1.66 14.12
CA SER A 363 27.73 1.91 15.56
C SER A 363 26.97 3.21 15.91
N TYR A 364 26.52 4.00 14.92
CA TYR A 364 25.76 5.24 15.11
C TYR A 364 24.41 5.27 14.39
N SER A 365 24.10 4.28 13.55
CA SER A 365 23.14 4.49 12.47
C SER A 365 22.17 3.33 12.24
N THR A 366 21.07 3.66 11.58
CA THR A 366 20.13 2.70 10.99
C THR A 366 20.22 2.76 9.46
N GLY A 367 20.29 1.60 8.81
CA GLY A 367 20.29 1.47 7.36
C GLY A 367 18.90 1.15 6.81
N ILE A 368 18.44 1.93 5.83
CA ILE A 368 17.19 1.69 5.09
C ILE A 368 17.56 1.46 3.62
N SER A 369 17.33 0.27 3.08
CA SER A 369 17.61 -0.02 1.67
C SER A 369 16.35 -0.08 0.82
N LEU A 370 16.29 0.73 -0.24
CA LEU A 370 15.21 0.63 -1.21
C LEU A 370 15.50 -0.51 -2.18
N LEU A 371 14.58 -1.46 -2.34
CA LEU A 371 14.73 -2.58 -3.27
C LEU A 371 14.67 -2.04 -4.72
N GLY A 372 15.82 -1.97 -5.38
CA GLY A 372 15.93 -1.53 -6.78
C GLY A 372 17.21 -0.78 -7.17
N ASP A 373 17.65 -0.92 -8.43
CA ASP A 373 18.66 -0.05 -9.03
C ASP A 373 18.11 1.37 -9.27
N PHE A 374 18.69 2.37 -8.61
CA PHE A 374 18.38 3.79 -8.81
C PHE A 374 19.55 4.62 -9.38
N GLU A 375 20.59 3.97 -9.93
CA GLU A 375 21.48 4.65 -10.90
C GLU A 375 20.71 4.99 -12.18
N THR A 376 19.82 4.07 -12.61
CA THR A 376 18.99 4.24 -13.81
C THR A 376 17.49 4.31 -13.53
N GLY A 377 16.99 3.53 -12.57
CA GLY A 377 15.59 3.57 -12.15
C GLY A 377 15.23 4.81 -11.33
N ARG A 378 13.94 5.15 -11.26
CA ARG A 378 13.41 6.23 -10.42
C ARG A 378 12.77 5.63 -9.16
N PRO A 379 13.02 6.16 -7.95
CA PRO A 379 12.27 5.74 -6.76
C PRO A 379 10.84 6.29 -6.82
N THR A 380 9.87 5.46 -6.44
CA THR A 380 8.45 5.84 -6.40
C THR A 380 8.15 6.77 -5.23
N PRO A 381 7.08 7.59 -5.30
CA PRO A 381 6.63 8.38 -4.15
C PRO A 381 6.37 7.52 -2.91
N ALA A 382 5.77 6.33 -3.07
CA ALA A 382 5.52 5.39 -1.99
C ALA A 382 6.80 4.94 -1.27
N ALA A 383 7.83 4.51 -2.01
CA ALA A 383 9.12 4.11 -1.43
C ALA A 383 9.82 5.27 -0.70
N LEU A 384 9.78 6.49 -1.28
CA LEU A 384 10.35 7.69 -0.65
C LEU A 384 9.64 8.06 0.65
N GLN A 385 8.30 7.99 0.69
CA GLN A 385 7.50 8.27 1.88
C GLN A 385 7.70 7.18 2.95
N SER A 386 7.72 5.90 2.58
CA SER A 386 7.95 4.80 3.53
C SER A 386 9.34 4.86 4.15
N ALA A 387 10.39 5.12 3.36
CA ALA A 387 11.73 5.37 3.90
C ALA A 387 11.78 6.61 4.82
N ALA A 388 11.04 7.66 4.49
CA ALA A 388 10.92 8.86 5.33
C ALA A 388 10.22 8.59 6.67
N ARG A 389 9.17 7.74 6.69
CA ARG A 389 8.48 7.33 7.93
C ARG A 389 9.41 6.55 8.86
N VAL A 390 10.15 5.57 8.32
CA VAL A 390 11.15 4.82 9.09
C VAL A 390 12.24 5.76 9.62
N ALA A 391 12.73 6.70 8.80
CA ALA A 391 13.72 7.68 9.23
C ALA A 391 13.19 8.59 10.35
N ALA A 392 11.97 9.14 10.20
CA ALA A 392 11.31 9.95 11.22
C ALA A 392 11.11 9.18 12.53
N TRP A 393 10.66 7.93 12.44
CA TRP A 393 10.44 7.08 13.60
C TRP A 393 11.72 6.75 14.35
N LYS A 394 12.75 6.22 13.67
CA LYS A 394 14.01 5.82 14.30
C LYS A 394 14.81 7.00 14.83
N LEU A 395 14.84 8.14 14.13
CA LEU A 395 15.50 9.35 14.64
C LEU A 395 14.70 10.00 15.79
N GLY A 396 13.37 9.96 15.71
CA GLY A 396 12.46 10.44 16.76
C GLY A 396 12.60 9.72 18.09
N GLN A 397 12.92 8.41 18.10
CA GLN A 397 13.23 7.66 19.32
C GLN A 397 14.41 8.22 20.12
N TYR A 398 15.29 8.99 19.48
CA TYR A 398 16.51 9.55 20.11
C TYR A 398 16.54 11.09 20.07
N GLY A 399 15.40 11.73 19.76
CA GLY A 399 15.27 13.18 19.71
C GLY A 399 16.06 13.85 18.57
N VAL A 400 16.41 13.09 17.52
CA VAL A 400 17.20 13.59 16.39
C VAL A 400 16.28 14.08 15.28
N SER A 401 16.49 15.30 14.79
CA SER A 401 15.72 15.83 13.66
C SER A 401 16.20 15.24 12.32
N PRO A 402 15.31 14.77 11.42
CA PRO A 402 15.68 14.26 10.09
C PRO A 402 16.34 15.29 9.14
N THR A 403 16.18 16.59 9.40
CA THR A 403 16.76 17.67 8.58
C THR A 403 18.06 18.24 9.15
N ALA A 404 18.50 17.78 10.33
CA ALA A 404 19.68 18.29 11.00
C ALA A 404 21.00 17.80 10.37
N LYS A 405 22.11 18.34 10.90
CA LYS A 405 23.47 17.84 10.70
C LYS A 405 23.91 17.04 11.92
N VAL A 406 24.77 16.05 11.71
CA VAL A 406 25.38 15.25 12.78
C VAL A 406 26.86 15.02 12.47
N THR A 407 27.71 15.10 13.48
CA THR A 407 29.14 14.73 13.37
C THR A 407 29.33 13.35 13.98
N LEU A 408 29.93 12.43 13.19
CA LEU A 408 30.22 11.05 13.58
C LEU A 408 31.71 10.78 13.40
N THR A 409 32.33 10.06 14.33
CA THR A 409 33.73 9.62 14.23
C THR A 409 33.79 8.32 13.44
N ARG A 410 34.62 8.24 12.41
CA ARG A 410 34.86 6.97 11.68
C ARG A 410 35.58 5.96 12.60
N LEU A 411 34.94 4.83 12.91
CA LEU A 411 35.45 3.84 13.89
C LEU A 411 36.37 2.75 13.33
N VAL A 412 36.88 2.94 12.11
CA VAL A 412 37.76 1.98 11.41
C VAL A 412 39.01 2.70 10.91
N THR A 413 40.16 2.02 10.99
CA THR A 413 41.50 2.63 10.88
C THR A 413 42.22 2.41 9.56
N ASP A 414 41.72 1.51 8.70
CA ASP A 414 42.22 1.33 7.34
C ASP A 414 41.75 2.46 6.41
N ALA A 415 41.96 2.31 5.10
CA ALA A 415 41.43 3.21 4.07
C ALA A 415 40.45 2.49 3.12
N GLU A 416 39.90 1.35 3.51
CA GLU A 416 39.13 0.50 2.61
C GLU A 416 37.78 1.15 2.28
N GLY A 417 37.62 1.52 1.01
CA GLY A 417 36.40 2.10 0.43
C GLY A 417 35.84 3.36 1.10
N ASN A 418 36.52 3.97 2.07
CA ASN A 418 36.01 5.17 2.74
C ASN A 418 36.39 6.43 1.95
N THR A 419 35.41 7.26 1.59
CA THR A 419 35.63 8.55 0.89
C THR A 419 36.17 9.65 1.78
N ARG A 420 36.27 9.39 3.09
CA ARG A 420 36.55 10.37 4.14
C ARG A 420 37.80 9.97 4.93
N PRO A 421 38.65 10.94 5.32
CA PRO A 421 39.81 10.65 6.18
C PRO A 421 39.34 10.12 7.55
N ALA A 422 40.22 9.43 8.26
CA ALA A 422 39.96 8.99 9.63
C ALA A 422 39.73 10.20 10.56
N GLY A 423 38.80 10.05 11.50
CA GLY A 423 38.37 11.11 12.42
C GLY A 423 36.89 11.49 12.27
N ASP A 424 36.56 12.70 12.68
CA ASP A 424 35.19 13.22 12.70
C ASP A 424 34.73 13.70 11.32
N VAL A 425 33.50 13.32 10.93
CA VAL A 425 32.87 13.68 9.66
C VAL A 425 31.44 14.18 9.91
N THR A 426 31.07 15.31 9.31
CA THR A 426 29.72 15.87 9.41
C THR A 426 28.84 15.44 8.24
N PHE A 427 27.69 14.85 8.55
CA PHE A 427 26.67 14.39 7.62
C PHE A 427 25.34 15.15 7.80
N ASN A 428 24.38 14.93 6.89
CA ASN A 428 22.97 15.08 7.24
C ASN A 428 22.58 13.94 8.18
N THR A 429 21.63 14.15 9.09
CA THR A 429 21.08 13.04 9.91
C THR A 429 20.37 11.98 9.08
N THR A 430 19.75 12.35 7.95
CA THR A 430 19.37 11.42 6.88
C THR A 430 20.25 11.64 5.65
N ALA A 431 21.18 10.71 5.40
CA ALA A 431 22.21 10.77 4.36
C ALA A 431 22.08 9.60 3.36
N GLY A 432 22.78 9.68 2.22
CA GLY A 432 22.92 8.52 1.32
C GLY A 432 24.19 7.73 1.65
N HIS A 433 24.23 6.44 1.36
CA HIS A 433 25.43 5.60 1.59
C HIS A 433 26.72 6.21 1.02
N ARG A 434 26.69 6.73 -0.21
CA ARG A 434 27.78 7.47 -0.86
C ARG A 434 28.34 8.68 -0.09
N ASP A 435 27.59 9.23 0.87
CA ASP A 435 28.10 10.32 1.71
C ASP A 435 29.23 9.85 2.64
N GLY A 436 29.10 8.61 3.15
CA GLY A 436 30.04 7.95 4.07
C GLY A 436 31.01 6.98 3.40
N PHE A 437 30.63 6.35 2.27
CA PHE A 437 31.40 5.29 1.62
C PHE A 437 31.60 5.50 0.11
N ALA A 438 32.61 4.86 -0.50
CA ALA A 438 32.98 4.97 -1.92
C ALA A 438 32.16 4.00 -2.77
N THR A 439 30.90 4.35 -2.99
CA THR A 439 29.92 3.54 -3.70
C THR A 439 29.04 4.39 -4.63
N LYS A 440 28.33 3.74 -5.55
CA LYS A 440 27.23 4.35 -6.30
C LYS A 440 25.96 4.48 -5.44
N CYS A 441 25.75 3.53 -4.53
CA CYS A 441 24.61 3.46 -3.61
C CYS A 441 24.38 4.80 -2.89
N PRO A 442 23.16 5.36 -2.84
CA PRO A 442 21.86 4.74 -3.16
C PRO A 442 21.44 4.88 -4.64
N GLY A 443 22.35 5.20 -5.55
CA GLY A 443 22.05 5.45 -6.95
C GLY A 443 21.77 6.94 -7.25
N ALA A 444 22.15 7.41 -8.43
CA ALA A 444 22.05 8.80 -8.86
C ALA A 444 20.64 9.41 -8.68
N ASN A 445 19.59 8.70 -9.08
CA ASN A 445 18.22 9.20 -9.03
C ASN A 445 17.69 9.26 -7.60
N LEU A 446 17.92 8.23 -6.78
CA LEU A 446 17.49 8.22 -5.38
C LEU A 446 18.31 9.19 -4.51
N TYR A 447 19.61 9.33 -4.77
CA TYR A 447 20.43 10.35 -4.12
C TYR A 447 19.89 11.78 -4.35
N SER A 448 19.38 12.07 -5.56
CA SER A 448 18.73 13.36 -5.86
C SER A 448 17.47 13.62 -5.00
N ARG A 449 16.78 12.56 -4.55
CA ARG A 449 15.54 12.60 -3.76
C ARG A 449 15.76 12.57 -2.25
N LEU A 450 17.00 12.52 -1.75
CA LEU A 450 17.29 12.61 -0.31
C LEU A 450 16.76 13.88 0.35
N GLY A 451 16.61 14.97 -0.43
CA GLY A 451 15.92 16.19 0.03
C GLY A 451 14.45 15.93 0.35
N SER A 452 13.73 15.28 -0.57
CA SER A 452 12.32 14.90 -0.40
C SER A 452 12.13 13.97 0.80
N ILE A 453 12.98 12.96 0.99
CA ILE A 453 12.91 12.05 2.15
C ILE A 453 13.03 12.84 3.47
N ARG A 454 13.93 13.83 3.56
CA ARG A 454 14.05 14.68 4.75
C ARG A 454 12.82 15.56 5.00
N THR A 455 12.25 16.14 3.95
CA THR A 455 11.01 16.94 4.04
C THR A 455 9.79 16.10 4.43
N TYR A 456 9.65 14.91 3.84
CA TYR A 456 8.61 13.96 4.26
C TYR A 456 8.82 13.50 5.71
N ALA A 457 10.06 13.30 6.14
CA ALA A 457 10.37 12.88 7.50
C ALA A 457 10.07 13.96 8.56
N THR A 458 10.17 15.26 8.23
CA THR A 458 9.66 16.33 9.11
C THR A 458 8.13 16.35 9.22
N ASN A 459 7.43 15.83 8.21
CA ASN A 459 5.97 15.65 8.21
C ASN A 459 5.55 14.22 8.62
N GLY A 460 6.50 13.37 9.03
CA GLY A 460 6.31 11.94 9.33
C GLY A 460 5.40 11.63 10.53
N THR A 461 4.79 12.66 11.11
CA THR A 461 3.73 12.59 12.12
C THR A 461 2.33 12.44 11.55
N ARG A 462 2.07 12.65 10.25
CA ARG A 462 0.69 13.03 9.80
C ARG A 462 -0.10 12.14 8.84
N ASN A 463 0.50 11.10 8.28
CA ASN A 463 -0.23 10.14 7.44
C ASN A 463 0.14 8.71 7.84
N ALA A 464 -0.12 8.26 9.07
CA ALA A 464 0.28 6.90 9.44
C ALA A 464 -0.62 5.86 8.75
N ALA A 465 -1.93 6.12 8.69
CA ALA A 465 -2.84 5.41 7.81
C ALA A 465 -2.69 5.92 6.36
N ILE A 466 -1.85 5.24 5.57
CA ILE A 466 -2.11 5.18 4.12
C ILE A 466 -3.45 4.47 3.97
N PRO A 467 -4.36 4.93 3.08
CA PRO A 467 -5.41 4.07 2.54
C PRO A 467 -4.75 2.92 1.77
N THR A 468 -4.29 1.90 2.49
CA THR A 468 -3.91 0.62 1.89
C THR A 468 -5.20 -0.05 1.50
N SER A 469 -5.29 -0.49 0.26
CA SER A 469 -6.42 -1.29 -0.24
C SER A 469 -6.14 -2.80 -0.18
N ASP A 470 -5.14 -3.17 0.62
CA ASP A 470 -4.58 -4.51 0.78
C ASP A 470 -5.05 -5.03 2.15
N PHE A 471 -6.16 -5.77 2.17
CA PHE A 471 -6.77 -6.25 3.42
C PHE A 471 -6.04 -7.47 3.97
N ASN A 472 -5.36 -8.28 3.13
CA ASN A 472 -4.64 -9.48 3.56
C ASN A 472 -3.13 -9.25 3.84
N ARG A 473 -2.61 -8.05 3.53
CA ARG A 473 -1.17 -7.69 3.54
C ARG A 473 -0.32 -8.60 2.68
N ASP A 474 -0.77 -8.91 1.47
CA ASP A 474 0.01 -9.65 0.48
C ASP A 474 0.92 -8.75 -0.39
N GLY A 475 0.70 -7.43 -0.38
CA GLY A 475 1.44 -6.46 -1.18
C GLY A 475 0.82 -6.10 -2.52
N VAL A 476 -0.43 -6.48 -2.75
CA VAL A 476 -1.24 -6.15 -3.93
C VAL A 476 -2.53 -5.45 -3.50
N THR A 477 -3.06 -4.56 -4.34
CA THR A 477 -4.34 -3.88 -4.06
C THR A 477 -5.52 -4.83 -4.32
N ASP A 478 -6.50 -4.85 -3.42
CA ASP A 478 -7.71 -5.65 -3.54
C ASP A 478 -8.87 -4.83 -4.14
N LEU A 479 -9.60 -5.42 -5.09
CA LEU A 479 -10.71 -4.75 -5.76
C LEU A 479 -12.04 -4.97 -5.00
N VAL A 480 -12.75 -3.89 -4.66
CA VAL A 480 -14.12 -3.97 -4.13
C VAL A 480 -15.12 -3.77 -5.26
N VAL A 481 -15.97 -4.78 -5.47
CA VAL A 481 -17.15 -4.69 -6.35
C VAL A 481 -18.39 -4.48 -5.49
N GLY A 482 -18.98 -3.28 -5.57
CA GLY A 482 -20.24 -2.94 -4.92
C GLY A 482 -21.43 -3.45 -5.73
N LEU A 483 -22.37 -4.12 -5.08
CA LEU A 483 -23.50 -4.79 -5.72
C LEU A 483 -24.83 -4.39 -5.04
N PRO A 484 -25.17 -3.10 -4.96
CA PRO A 484 -26.29 -2.58 -4.15
C PRO A 484 -27.67 -3.07 -4.59
N LYS A 485 -27.84 -3.59 -5.81
CA LYS A 485 -29.12 -4.14 -6.31
C LYS A 485 -29.29 -5.63 -6.02
N ALA A 486 -28.36 -6.25 -5.31
CA ALA A 486 -28.48 -7.66 -4.94
C ALA A 486 -29.68 -7.90 -4.01
N ALA A 487 -30.21 -9.13 -4.06
CA ALA A 487 -31.28 -9.67 -3.21
C ALA A 487 -32.63 -8.91 -3.20
N GLY A 488 -32.80 -7.88 -4.02
CA GLY A 488 -34.02 -7.05 -4.06
C GLY A 488 -33.78 -5.58 -3.71
N GLY A 489 -32.56 -5.23 -3.32
CA GLY A 489 -32.19 -3.88 -2.89
C GLY A 489 -31.46 -3.87 -1.55
N ASP A 490 -31.39 -5.00 -0.84
CA ASP A 490 -30.55 -5.20 0.34
C ASP A 490 -29.08 -4.82 0.05
N GLY A 491 -28.56 -5.29 -1.09
CA GLY A 491 -27.19 -5.06 -1.50
C GLY A 491 -26.18 -6.06 -0.94
N ARG A 492 -24.93 -5.93 -1.39
CA ARG A 492 -23.75 -6.68 -0.93
C ARG A 492 -22.47 -6.00 -1.44
N VAL A 493 -21.33 -6.40 -0.90
CA VAL A 493 -20.01 -6.15 -1.48
C VAL A 493 -19.30 -7.47 -1.76
N THR A 494 -18.49 -7.52 -2.82
CA THR A 494 -17.54 -8.61 -3.08
C THR A 494 -16.15 -8.04 -3.21
N VAL A 495 -15.25 -8.44 -2.31
CA VAL A 495 -13.83 -8.11 -2.35
C VAL A 495 -13.08 -9.23 -3.08
N LEU A 496 -12.29 -8.86 -4.07
CA LEU A 496 -11.45 -9.75 -4.87
C LEU A 496 -9.97 -9.45 -4.54
N PRO A 497 -9.25 -10.36 -3.84
CA PRO A 497 -7.85 -10.13 -3.51
C PRO A 497 -6.98 -9.90 -4.76
N GLY A 498 -6.04 -8.97 -4.72
CA GLY A 498 -5.14 -8.67 -5.83
C GLY A 498 -4.24 -9.85 -6.18
N THR A 499 -3.93 -10.07 -7.46
CA THR A 499 -2.95 -11.10 -7.87
C THR A 499 -2.29 -10.73 -9.20
N ARG A 500 -1.10 -11.29 -9.48
CA ARG A 500 -0.36 -11.14 -10.76
C ARG A 500 -1.10 -11.53 -12.05
N SER A 501 -2.36 -11.92 -11.97
CA SER A 501 -3.21 -12.32 -13.09
C SER A 501 -4.64 -11.86 -12.81
N GLY A 502 -4.76 -10.60 -12.43
CA GLY A 502 -5.95 -9.88 -11.97
C GLY A 502 -6.46 -10.29 -10.59
N PRO A 503 -7.49 -9.58 -10.08
CA PRO A 503 -8.16 -9.94 -8.83
C PRO A 503 -8.67 -11.39 -8.80
N GLY A 504 -8.35 -12.10 -7.72
CA GLY A 504 -8.56 -13.54 -7.55
C GLY A 504 -9.98 -13.92 -7.13
N THR A 505 -10.64 -14.78 -7.92
CA THR A 505 -12.02 -15.23 -7.64
C THR A 505 -12.13 -16.38 -6.62
N THR A 506 -11.01 -17.02 -6.25
CA THR A 506 -10.97 -18.17 -5.33
C THR A 506 -10.96 -17.74 -3.86
N ALA A 507 -10.18 -16.71 -3.53
CA ALA A 507 -10.04 -16.18 -2.16
C ALA A 507 -11.02 -15.03 -1.84
N LYS A 508 -11.94 -14.72 -2.77
CA LYS A 508 -12.89 -13.62 -2.65
C LYS A 508 -13.70 -13.67 -1.35
N ARG A 509 -13.98 -12.48 -0.81
CA ARG A 509 -14.92 -12.29 0.31
C ARG A 509 -16.20 -11.66 -0.23
N THR A 510 -17.36 -12.13 0.23
CA THR A 510 -18.64 -11.50 -0.08
C THR A 510 -19.36 -11.24 1.23
N LEU A 511 -19.84 -10.02 1.40
CA LEU A 511 -20.45 -9.53 2.64
C LEU A 511 -21.78 -8.83 2.33
N ASP A 512 -22.78 -9.14 3.13
CA ASP A 512 -24.07 -8.47 3.21
C ASP A 512 -24.41 -8.23 4.70
N GLN A 513 -25.51 -7.55 5.00
CA GLN A 513 -25.90 -7.23 6.38
C GLN A 513 -26.33 -8.45 7.22
N ASN A 514 -26.45 -9.63 6.62
CA ASN A 514 -26.67 -10.89 7.33
C ASN A 514 -25.37 -11.67 7.60
N SER A 515 -24.24 -11.20 7.07
CA SER A 515 -22.95 -11.89 7.15
C SER A 515 -22.35 -11.81 8.56
N PRO A 516 -21.62 -12.83 9.04
CA PRO A 516 -21.10 -12.85 10.40
C PRO A 516 -20.23 -11.64 10.73
N GLY A 517 -20.59 -10.92 11.81
CA GLY A 517 -19.87 -9.76 12.30
C GLY A 517 -20.18 -8.43 11.57
N VAL A 518 -20.99 -8.45 10.52
CA VAL A 518 -21.58 -7.23 9.93
C VAL A 518 -22.69 -6.73 10.86
N PRO A 519 -22.62 -5.51 11.40
CA PRO A 519 -23.65 -5.00 12.29
C PRO A 519 -24.86 -4.44 11.52
N GLY A 520 -26.06 -4.75 11.99
CA GLY A 520 -27.33 -4.35 11.37
C GLY A 520 -28.23 -5.57 11.13
N GLY A 521 -29.24 -5.38 10.29
CA GLY A 521 -29.99 -6.45 9.62
C GLY A 521 -30.11 -6.10 8.14
N SER A 522 -30.48 -7.06 7.31
CA SER A 522 -30.67 -6.86 5.86
C SER A 522 -32.13 -6.57 5.55
N GLU A 523 -32.42 -5.43 4.93
CA GLU A 523 -33.76 -4.97 4.58
C GLU A 523 -33.84 -4.58 3.09
N ALA A 524 -35.01 -4.77 2.48
CA ALA A 524 -35.19 -4.63 1.04
C ALA A 524 -35.20 -3.16 0.61
N GLY A 525 -34.01 -2.61 0.36
CA GLY A 525 -33.82 -1.23 -0.06
C GLY A 525 -32.62 -0.52 0.56
N ASP A 526 -31.86 -1.17 1.45
CA ASP A 526 -30.69 -0.60 2.14
C ASP A 526 -29.57 -0.16 1.20
N LEU A 527 -29.46 -0.85 0.05
CA LEU A 527 -28.46 -0.66 -0.99
C LEU A 527 -27.02 -0.79 -0.47
N PHE A 528 -26.77 -1.75 0.41
CA PHE A 528 -25.45 -2.04 0.97
C PHE A 528 -24.41 -2.24 -0.14
N GLY A 529 -23.26 -1.57 -0.02
CA GLY A 529 -22.23 -1.56 -1.05
C GLY A 529 -22.41 -0.48 -2.12
N SER A 530 -23.32 0.49 -1.93
CA SER A 530 -23.51 1.63 -2.85
C SER A 530 -22.25 2.49 -3.01
N SER A 531 -21.47 2.65 -1.94
CA SER A 531 -20.20 3.35 -1.91
C SER A 531 -19.28 2.63 -0.92
N ASN A 532 -18.00 2.49 -1.27
CA ASN A 532 -17.01 1.76 -0.50
C ASN A 532 -15.69 2.54 -0.46
N ALA A 533 -14.91 2.36 0.59
CA ALA A 533 -13.57 2.94 0.73
C ALA A 533 -12.69 2.09 1.68
N TRP A 534 -11.37 2.18 1.55
CA TRP A 534 -10.42 1.48 2.42
C TRP A 534 -9.71 2.41 3.40
N GLY A 535 -9.38 1.92 4.59
CA GLY A 535 -8.42 2.57 5.49
C GLY A 535 -8.11 1.73 6.71
N ASP A 536 -6.95 1.93 7.31
CA ASP A 536 -6.64 1.36 8.63
C ASP A 536 -7.38 2.12 9.73
N VAL A 537 -8.68 1.87 9.85
CA VAL A 537 -9.56 2.59 10.78
C VAL A 537 -9.32 2.12 12.22
N ASN A 538 -8.92 0.85 12.39
CA ASN A 538 -8.71 0.24 13.69
C ASN A 538 -7.27 0.43 14.24
N GLY A 539 -6.28 0.73 13.40
CA GLY A 539 -4.88 0.97 13.79
C GLY A 539 -3.98 -0.28 13.87
N ASP A 540 -4.42 -1.44 13.36
CA ASP A 540 -3.59 -2.64 13.19
C ASP A 540 -2.82 -2.67 11.85
N GLY A 541 -3.20 -1.76 10.94
CA GLY A 541 -2.60 -1.49 9.64
C GLY A 541 -2.91 -2.50 8.55
N TYR A 542 -3.86 -3.42 8.74
CA TYR A 542 -4.56 -4.06 7.63
C TYR A 542 -5.59 -3.07 7.06
N ALA A 543 -5.98 -3.24 5.80
CA ALA A 543 -7.09 -2.45 5.26
C ALA A 543 -8.42 -2.84 5.89
N ASP A 544 -9.12 -1.89 6.51
CA ASP A 544 -10.51 -2.04 6.90
C ASP A 544 -11.44 -1.51 5.79
N LEU A 545 -12.50 -2.24 5.49
CA LEU A 545 -13.47 -1.89 4.47
C LEU A 545 -14.60 -1.03 5.08
N VAL A 546 -14.75 0.19 4.57
CA VAL A 546 -15.89 1.08 4.82
C VAL A 546 -16.95 0.81 3.77
N VAL A 547 -18.19 0.51 4.18
CA VAL A 547 -19.32 0.21 3.30
C VAL A 547 -20.52 1.11 3.61
N GLY A 548 -21.06 1.77 2.60
CA GLY A 548 -22.29 2.58 2.70
C GLY A 548 -23.56 1.82 2.34
N GLY A 549 -24.61 1.97 3.16
CA GLY A 549 -25.98 1.51 2.91
C GLY A 549 -26.97 2.68 3.00
N PRO A 550 -27.17 3.48 1.93
CA PRO A 550 -27.93 4.73 1.97
C PRO A 550 -29.45 4.59 2.09
N GLY A 551 -29.97 3.36 2.04
CA GLY A 551 -31.39 3.06 2.26
C GLY A 551 -31.76 2.74 3.70
N GLU A 552 -30.80 2.36 4.56
CA GLU A 552 -31.05 1.82 5.91
C GLU A 552 -32.16 2.58 6.67
N ASP A 553 -33.19 1.85 7.08
CA ASP A 553 -34.20 2.30 8.01
C ASP A 553 -33.70 2.09 9.45
N LEU A 554 -33.71 3.17 10.26
CA LEU A 554 -33.38 3.07 11.70
C LEU A 554 -34.63 3.37 12.54
N THR A 555 -34.67 4.50 13.23
CA THR A 555 -35.91 4.99 13.87
C THR A 555 -36.80 5.77 12.90
N GLN A 556 -36.29 6.10 11.72
CA GLN A 556 -36.97 6.75 10.61
C GLN A 556 -36.51 6.11 9.30
N ALA A 557 -37.34 6.22 8.26
CA ALA A 557 -37.01 5.64 6.96
C ALA A 557 -35.86 6.39 6.25
N ASP A 558 -35.07 5.69 5.44
CA ASP A 558 -33.95 6.25 4.65
C ASP A 558 -32.96 7.08 5.50
N ASN A 559 -32.69 6.68 6.75
CA ASN A 559 -31.63 7.32 7.54
C ASN A 559 -30.25 7.06 6.89
N GLY A 560 -30.05 5.84 6.38
CA GLY A 560 -28.80 5.34 5.83
C GLY A 560 -27.78 4.97 6.90
N THR A 561 -26.86 4.07 6.56
CA THR A 561 -25.82 3.52 7.45
C THR A 561 -24.45 3.55 6.79
N VAL A 562 -23.41 3.47 7.62
CA VAL A 562 -22.05 3.15 7.19
C VAL A 562 -21.52 2.08 8.14
N VAL A 563 -20.90 1.03 7.58
CA VAL A 563 -20.34 -0.10 8.32
C VAL A 563 -18.84 -0.17 8.06
N LEU A 564 -18.08 -0.47 9.11
CA LEU A 564 -16.64 -0.70 9.09
C LEU A 564 -16.43 -2.20 9.28
N MET A 565 -15.71 -2.87 8.37
CA MET A 565 -15.38 -4.29 8.45
C MET A 565 -13.86 -4.46 8.51
N TYR A 566 -13.36 -5.06 9.58
CA TYR A 566 -11.93 -5.03 9.89
C TYR A 566 -11.13 -6.10 9.14
N GLY A 567 -9.96 -5.71 8.64
CA GLY A 567 -8.98 -6.63 8.05
C GLY A 567 -8.37 -7.57 9.10
N PRO A 568 -7.65 -8.64 8.70
CA PRO A 568 -7.66 -9.27 7.38
C PRO A 568 -8.84 -10.24 7.18
N GLY A 569 -9.71 -10.40 8.18
CA GLY A 569 -10.82 -11.36 8.13
C GLY A 569 -12.04 -10.85 7.37
N LEU A 570 -12.35 -9.56 7.52
CA LEU A 570 -13.64 -8.94 7.20
C LEU A 570 -14.85 -9.66 7.87
N THR A 571 -14.60 -10.32 9.02
CA THR A 571 -15.57 -11.09 9.81
C THR A 571 -15.95 -10.43 11.14
N THR A 572 -15.44 -9.24 11.40
CA THR A 572 -15.71 -8.42 12.58
C THR A 572 -15.84 -6.98 12.13
N GLY A 573 -16.76 -6.22 12.71
CA GLY A 573 -17.02 -4.86 12.26
C GLY A 573 -17.77 -4.01 13.27
N ARG A 574 -18.03 -2.76 12.89
CA ARG A 574 -18.75 -1.76 13.70
C ARG A 574 -19.55 -0.79 12.82
N SER A 575 -20.75 -0.41 13.27
CA SER A 575 -21.49 0.70 12.65
C SER A 575 -20.83 2.05 12.95
N TYR A 576 -20.61 2.83 11.91
CA TYR A 576 -20.31 4.25 11.97
C TYR A 576 -21.38 4.96 12.79
N SER A 577 -21.01 5.40 13.99
CA SER A 577 -21.97 5.86 15.00
C SER A 577 -22.01 7.38 15.05
N VAL A 578 -23.18 7.95 14.77
CA VAL A 578 -23.46 9.40 14.83
C VAL A 578 -24.57 9.69 15.84
N THR A 579 -24.56 10.88 16.43
CA THR A 579 -25.50 11.25 17.51
C THR A 579 -26.96 11.22 17.02
N SER A 580 -27.70 10.20 17.43
CA SER A 580 -29.04 9.87 16.89
C SER A 580 -30.08 10.99 17.00
N SER A 581 -29.96 11.89 17.99
CA SER A 581 -30.84 13.06 18.15
C SER A 581 -30.74 14.10 17.02
N THR A 582 -29.74 13.98 16.13
CA THR A 582 -29.53 14.86 14.98
C THR A 582 -29.86 14.21 13.63
N ARG A 583 -30.25 12.93 13.64
CA ARG A 583 -30.54 12.10 12.46
C ARG A 583 -32.02 12.20 12.11
N ILE A 584 -32.31 12.29 10.82
CA ILE A 584 -33.65 12.52 10.28
C ILE A 584 -33.93 11.56 9.11
N GLY A 585 -35.21 11.23 8.90
CA GLY A 585 -35.61 10.38 7.77
C GLY A 585 -35.24 11.00 6.42
N GLY A 586 -34.83 10.17 5.46
CA GLY A 586 -34.40 10.62 4.14
C GLY A 586 -33.07 11.39 4.10
N GLU A 587 -32.20 11.22 5.10
CA GLU A 587 -30.85 11.83 5.11
C GLU A 587 -29.87 11.09 4.19
N LYS A 588 -30.00 9.76 4.10
CA LYS A 588 -29.19 8.85 3.25
C LYS A 588 -27.68 8.90 3.51
N LEU A 589 -27.27 8.75 4.77
CA LEU A 589 -25.87 8.54 5.14
C LEU A 589 -25.31 7.30 4.44
N GLY A 590 -24.03 7.31 4.04
CA GLY A 590 -23.45 6.22 3.27
C GLY A 590 -23.74 6.27 1.76
N THR A 591 -24.42 7.31 1.25
CA THR A 591 -24.51 7.52 -0.22
C THR A 591 -23.13 7.73 -0.84
N THR A 592 -22.24 8.35 -0.07
CA THR A 592 -20.80 8.37 -0.36
C THR A 592 -20.04 8.13 0.93
N VAL A 593 -18.96 7.36 0.85
CA VAL A 593 -17.93 7.25 1.89
C VAL A 593 -16.55 7.51 1.29
N ALA A 594 -15.65 8.05 2.11
CA ALA A 594 -14.22 8.19 1.82
C ALA A 594 -13.45 8.16 3.15
N SER A 595 -12.15 7.91 3.12
CA SER A 595 -11.34 7.63 4.32
C SER A 595 -9.97 8.29 4.24
N GLY A 596 -9.40 8.65 5.39
CA GLY A 596 -8.07 9.26 5.48
C GLY A 596 -7.75 9.73 6.90
N ASP A 597 -6.47 9.89 7.21
CA ASP A 597 -5.98 10.38 8.52
C ASP A 597 -6.21 11.91 8.62
N PHE A 598 -7.45 12.34 8.88
CA PHE A 598 -7.81 13.76 8.90
C PHE A 598 -7.26 14.49 10.13
N ASN A 599 -6.88 13.74 11.18
CA ASN A 599 -6.42 14.25 12.47
C ASN A 599 -4.92 14.03 12.76
N ALA A 600 -4.19 13.31 11.90
CA ALA A 600 -2.79 12.91 12.05
C ALA A 600 -2.51 12.00 13.26
N ASP A 601 -3.50 11.25 13.74
CA ASP A 601 -3.32 10.39 14.92
C ASP A 601 -2.81 8.99 14.60
N GLY A 602 -2.79 8.65 13.30
CA GLY A 602 -2.28 7.41 12.75
C GLY A 602 -3.32 6.35 12.44
N LYS A 603 -4.60 6.62 12.63
CA LYS A 603 -5.71 5.81 12.14
C LYS A 603 -6.42 6.52 10.98
N ALA A 604 -7.12 5.76 10.15
CA ALA A 604 -8.01 6.32 9.15
C ALA A 604 -9.30 6.81 9.82
N ASP A 605 -9.61 8.09 9.64
CA ASP A 605 -10.94 8.62 9.87
C ASP A 605 -11.84 8.33 8.66
N VAL A 606 -13.16 8.41 8.86
CA VAL A 606 -14.14 8.14 7.80
C VAL A 606 -15.03 9.35 7.58
N LEU A 607 -15.08 9.82 6.34
CA LEU A 607 -16.03 10.81 5.83
C LEU A 607 -17.23 10.08 5.21
N SER A 608 -18.44 10.54 5.50
CA SER A 608 -19.64 10.18 4.75
C SER A 608 -20.46 11.40 4.33
N VAL A 609 -20.98 11.37 3.10
CA VAL A 609 -21.85 12.41 2.55
C VAL A 609 -23.29 11.89 2.49
N ALA A 610 -24.20 12.69 3.04
CA ALA A 610 -25.61 12.41 3.17
C ALA A 610 -26.40 13.47 2.35
N PRO A 611 -26.83 13.16 1.12
CA PRO A 611 -27.37 14.15 0.17
C PRO A 611 -28.83 14.55 0.42
N GLY A 612 -29.45 14.04 1.50
CA GLY A 612 -30.84 14.26 1.87
C GLY A 612 -31.25 15.69 2.23
N LYS A 613 -32.26 15.84 3.07
CA LYS A 613 -32.86 17.16 3.39
C LYS A 613 -32.71 17.52 4.86
N PRO A 614 -31.70 18.31 5.28
CA PRO A 614 -30.71 19.02 4.46
C PRO A 614 -29.48 18.17 4.13
N GLY A 615 -28.81 18.48 3.02
CA GLY A 615 -27.57 17.82 2.61
C GLY A 615 -26.42 18.11 3.57
N ARG A 616 -25.77 17.06 4.08
CA ARG A 616 -24.73 17.10 5.11
C ARG A 616 -23.50 16.29 4.73
N TRP A 617 -22.39 16.61 5.38
CA TRP A 617 -21.22 15.75 5.50
C TRP A 617 -21.00 15.41 6.98
N TRP A 618 -20.47 14.22 7.23
CA TRP A 618 -20.12 13.69 8.54
C TRP A 618 -18.70 13.15 8.50
N ALA A 619 -17.88 13.43 9.50
CA ALA A 619 -16.56 12.83 9.68
C ALA A 619 -16.53 12.12 11.03
N TRP A 620 -16.07 10.88 11.06
CA TRP A 620 -15.97 10.03 12.25
C TRP A 620 -14.51 9.68 12.51
N ASP A 621 -14.08 9.92 13.74
CA ASP A 621 -12.71 9.78 14.22
C ASP A 621 -12.41 8.30 14.51
N GLY A 622 -11.41 7.73 13.82
CA GLY A 622 -11.07 6.30 13.91
C GLY A 622 -10.62 5.84 15.30
N ARG A 623 -10.08 6.76 16.09
CA ARG A 623 -9.50 6.48 17.41
C ARG A 623 -10.49 6.66 18.55
N THR A 624 -11.27 7.73 18.53
CA THR A 624 -12.18 8.13 19.61
C THR A 624 -13.62 7.72 19.33
N GLY A 625 -13.97 7.47 18.06
CA GLY A 625 -15.33 7.23 17.61
C GLY A 625 -16.25 8.44 17.70
N ALA A 626 -15.70 9.65 17.88
CA ALA A 626 -16.44 10.90 17.87
C ALA A 626 -16.83 11.29 16.44
N ALA A 627 -17.98 11.95 16.28
CA ALA A 627 -18.46 12.42 14.98
C ALA A 627 -18.57 13.96 14.93
N LYS A 628 -18.13 14.53 13.81
CA LYS A 628 -18.23 15.95 13.45
C LYS A 628 -19.09 16.07 12.18
N SER A 629 -19.85 17.14 12.01
CA SER A 629 -20.65 17.32 10.80
C SER A 629 -20.90 18.77 10.43
N GLY A 630 -21.33 18.97 9.19
CA GLY A 630 -21.73 20.27 8.66
C GLY A 630 -22.64 20.16 7.45
N TYR A 631 -23.22 21.28 7.03
CA TYR A 631 -23.99 21.36 5.78
C TYR A 631 -23.07 21.34 4.57
N LEU A 632 -23.56 20.81 3.44
CA LEU A 632 -22.80 20.87 2.17
C LEU A 632 -22.64 22.31 1.66
N ASN A 633 -23.62 23.18 1.86
CA ASN A 633 -23.52 24.61 1.59
C ASN A 633 -23.29 25.42 2.89
N THR A 634 -23.09 26.73 2.79
CA THR A 634 -22.97 27.65 3.94
C THR A 634 -24.24 27.70 4.80
N SER A 635 -25.40 27.38 4.22
CA SER A 635 -26.67 27.18 4.89
C SER A 635 -27.27 25.81 4.56
N ALA A 636 -28.25 25.37 5.37
CA ALA A 636 -29.03 24.17 5.10
C ALA A 636 -29.84 24.34 3.81
N TYR A 637 -29.70 23.40 2.86
CA TYR A 637 -30.65 23.32 1.74
C TYR A 637 -32.01 22.79 2.23
N THR A 638 -33.09 23.37 1.73
CA THR A 638 -34.48 22.89 1.94
C THR A 638 -34.87 21.77 0.97
N ALA A 639 -34.00 21.45 0.02
CA ALA A 639 -34.13 20.37 -0.96
C ALA A 639 -32.90 19.46 -0.93
N ALA A 640 -33.05 18.24 -1.48
CA ALA A 640 -31.96 17.28 -1.57
C ALA A 640 -30.98 17.72 -2.66
N VAL A 641 -29.72 17.33 -2.50
CA VAL A 641 -28.69 17.51 -3.55
C VAL A 641 -28.57 16.22 -4.38
N GLY A 642 -28.07 16.34 -5.60
CA GLY A 642 -27.80 15.18 -6.47
C GLY A 642 -26.31 14.86 -6.55
N TYR A 643 -25.98 13.64 -7.00
CA TYR A 643 -24.63 13.24 -7.43
C TYR A 643 -23.53 13.60 -6.42
N ALA A 644 -23.76 13.25 -5.15
CA ALA A 644 -22.71 13.34 -4.14
C ALA A 644 -21.56 12.39 -4.47
N SER A 645 -20.34 12.89 -4.37
CA SER A 645 -19.09 12.14 -4.48
C SER A 645 -18.04 12.85 -3.64
N ALA A 646 -17.07 12.12 -3.10
CA ALA A 646 -16.08 12.63 -2.17
C ALA A 646 -14.79 11.85 -2.29
N VAL A 647 -13.66 12.53 -2.13
CA VAL A 647 -12.32 11.94 -2.14
C VAL A 647 -11.44 12.63 -1.11
N THR A 648 -10.38 11.95 -0.70
CA THR A 648 -9.42 12.40 0.31
C THR A 648 -8.03 12.54 -0.29
N GLY A 649 -7.16 13.32 0.35
CA GLY A 649 -5.79 13.52 -0.08
C GLY A 649 -5.17 14.78 0.54
N ASP A 650 -3.85 14.93 0.50
CA ASP A 650 -3.20 16.14 0.99
C ASP A 650 -3.11 17.17 -0.14
N PHE A 651 -4.21 17.90 -0.34
CA PHE A 651 -4.28 18.96 -1.36
C PHE A 651 -3.41 20.18 -1.03
N ASN A 652 -2.90 20.27 0.21
CA ASN A 652 -2.29 21.49 0.75
C ASN A 652 -0.82 21.34 1.23
N LYS A 653 -0.26 20.13 1.18
CA LYS A 653 1.11 19.75 1.58
C LYS A 653 1.43 19.95 3.06
N ASP A 654 0.43 20.02 3.94
CA ASP A 654 0.66 20.11 5.40
C ASP A 654 0.62 18.77 6.12
N GLY A 655 0.46 17.67 5.39
CA GLY A 655 0.57 16.31 5.87
C GLY A 655 -0.71 15.73 6.46
N TYR A 656 -1.76 16.51 6.73
CA TYR A 656 -3.07 15.95 7.07
C TYR A 656 -3.79 15.49 5.81
N ALA A 657 -4.63 14.45 5.91
CA ALA A 657 -5.61 14.22 4.86
C ALA A 657 -6.65 15.36 4.86
N ASP A 658 -6.86 15.97 3.70
CA ASP A 658 -8.01 16.82 3.41
C ASP A 658 -9.13 15.98 2.77
N ALA A 659 -10.29 16.59 2.52
CA ALA A 659 -11.36 16.01 1.71
C ALA A 659 -11.99 17.03 0.75
N ALA A 660 -12.28 16.58 -0.48
CA ALA A 660 -13.05 17.30 -1.47
C ALA A 660 -14.39 16.60 -1.69
N ILE A 661 -15.50 17.34 -1.69
CA ILE A 661 -16.85 16.82 -1.89
C ILE A 661 -17.49 17.55 -3.07
N ASN A 662 -17.95 16.81 -4.08
CA ASN A 662 -18.81 17.37 -5.13
C ASN A 662 -20.28 17.06 -4.85
N TYR A 663 -21.16 17.94 -5.32
CA TYR A 663 -22.60 17.69 -5.39
C TYR A 663 -23.25 18.64 -6.41
N ARG A 664 -24.41 18.25 -6.94
CA ARG A 664 -25.29 19.15 -7.70
C ARG A 664 -26.30 19.80 -6.77
N ASP A 665 -26.31 21.13 -6.72
CA ASP A 665 -27.25 21.88 -5.88
C ASP A 665 -28.69 21.89 -6.44
N PRO A 666 -29.69 22.34 -5.65
CA PRO A 666 -31.09 22.40 -6.12
C PRO A 666 -31.33 23.36 -7.30
N GLY A 667 -30.37 24.23 -7.63
CA GLY A 667 -30.39 25.06 -8.84
C GLY A 667 -29.85 24.35 -10.09
N GLY A 668 -29.44 23.08 -9.95
CA GLY A 668 -28.89 22.27 -11.04
C GLY A 668 -27.40 22.47 -11.28
N VAL A 669 -26.68 23.18 -10.42
CA VAL A 669 -25.27 23.53 -10.66
C VAL A 669 -24.33 22.69 -9.79
N GLY A 670 -23.25 22.20 -10.38
CA GLY A 670 -22.17 21.51 -9.69
C GLY A 670 -21.44 22.43 -8.70
N ARG A 671 -21.14 21.91 -7.52
CA ARG A 671 -20.40 22.55 -6.43
C ARG A 671 -19.24 21.65 -6.02
N LEU A 672 -18.12 22.26 -5.62
CA LEU A 672 -17.02 21.60 -4.93
C LEU A 672 -16.86 22.24 -3.57
N LEU A 673 -16.87 21.43 -2.52
CA LEU A 673 -16.60 21.82 -1.13
C LEU A 673 -15.23 21.25 -0.75
N TRP A 674 -14.30 22.10 -0.29
CA TRP A 674 -13.05 21.65 0.32
C TRP A 674 -13.16 21.71 1.84
N LEU A 675 -12.81 20.59 2.47
CA LEU A 675 -12.61 20.42 3.90
C LEU A 675 -11.12 20.15 4.14
N LYS A 676 -10.48 20.94 5.00
CA LYS A 676 -9.06 20.83 5.32
C LYS A 676 -8.84 19.99 6.59
N GLY A 677 -7.87 19.07 6.59
CA GLY A 677 -7.44 18.31 7.75
C GLY A 677 -6.77 19.18 8.82
N SER A 678 -6.76 18.71 10.06
CA SER A 678 -6.13 19.41 11.20
C SER A 678 -6.04 18.47 12.39
N ALA A 679 -5.26 18.81 13.43
CA ALA A 679 -5.25 18.07 14.71
C ALA A 679 -6.61 17.95 15.45
N THR A 680 -7.71 18.46 14.87
CA THR A 680 -9.10 18.35 15.35
C THR A 680 -10.05 17.78 14.27
N GLY A 681 -9.49 17.01 13.32
CA GLY A 681 -10.15 16.48 12.13
C GLY A 681 -10.55 17.57 11.12
N LEU A 682 -11.37 17.19 10.15
CA LEU A 682 -11.79 18.06 9.02
C LEU A 682 -12.42 19.40 9.46
N GLN A 683 -12.01 20.48 8.79
CA GLN A 683 -12.51 21.84 8.96
C GLN A 683 -13.02 22.39 7.63
N ARG A 684 -14.15 23.10 7.61
CA ARG A 684 -14.66 23.70 6.37
C ARG A 684 -13.76 24.84 5.91
N VAL A 685 -13.24 24.76 4.69
CA VAL A 685 -12.63 25.92 4.01
C VAL A 685 -13.70 26.70 3.26
N GLY A 686 -14.37 26.08 2.28
CA GLY A 686 -15.36 26.78 1.47
C GLY A 686 -15.83 26.02 0.24
N ILE A 687 -16.75 26.64 -0.51
CA ILE A 687 -17.08 26.22 -1.87
C ILE A 687 -16.02 26.81 -2.81
N LEU A 688 -15.41 25.99 -3.65
CA LEU A 688 -14.40 26.43 -4.62
C LEU A 688 -15.05 27.09 -5.84
N ASP A 689 -14.31 27.98 -6.50
CA ASP A 689 -14.73 28.58 -7.78
C ASP A 689 -14.82 27.55 -8.91
N ALA A 690 -14.02 26.49 -8.83
CA ALA A 690 -14.11 25.35 -9.74
C ALA A 690 -15.47 24.64 -9.56
N ARG A 691 -16.16 24.40 -10.68
CA ARG A 691 -17.46 23.72 -10.69
C ARG A 691 -17.29 22.22 -10.43
N GLY A 692 -18.22 21.66 -9.66
CA GLY A 692 -18.34 20.21 -9.47
C GLY A 692 -18.89 19.50 -10.71
N GLY A 693 -19.04 18.19 -10.62
CA GLY A 693 -19.63 17.36 -11.65
C GLY A 693 -20.42 16.20 -11.02
N ARG A 694 -20.06 14.95 -11.36
CA ARG A 694 -20.69 13.74 -10.83
C ARG A 694 -19.73 12.73 -10.19
N SER A 695 -18.45 12.78 -10.53
CA SER A 695 -17.41 11.90 -9.96
C SER A 695 -16.14 12.70 -9.62
N LEU A 696 -15.34 12.18 -8.69
CA LEU A 696 -14.07 12.76 -8.24
C LEU A 696 -12.98 11.68 -8.15
N ALA A 697 -11.73 12.07 -8.41
CA ALA A 697 -10.53 11.33 -8.01
C ALA A 697 -9.49 12.30 -7.46
N ALA A 698 -8.61 11.79 -6.59
CA ALA A 698 -7.51 12.55 -6.00
C ALA A 698 -6.18 11.84 -6.28
N GLY A 699 -5.16 12.60 -6.69
CA GLY A 699 -3.83 12.09 -7.01
C GLY A 699 -2.95 13.18 -7.64
N ASP A 700 -1.63 13.03 -7.58
CA ASP A 700 -0.67 14.03 -8.10
C ASP A 700 -0.50 13.88 -9.62
N VAL A 701 -1.33 14.55 -10.42
CA VAL A 701 -1.30 14.43 -11.90
C VAL A 701 -0.25 15.33 -12.54
N ASN A 702 0.47 16.14 -11.73
CA ASN A 702 1.49 17.07 -12.19
C ASN A 702 2.91 16.80 -11.63
N GLY A 703 3.06 15.86 -10.69
CA GLY A 703 4.33 15.44 -10.11
C GLY A 703 5.01 16.48 -9.19
N ASP A 704 4.30 17.52 -8.74
CA ASP A 704 4.86 18.51 -7.81
C ASP A 704 4.85 18.05 -6.33
N GLY A 705 4.23 16.90 -6.04
CA GLY A 705 4.10 16.29 -4.73
C GLY A 705 2.87 16.73 -3.92
N ALA A 706 1.93 17.49 -4.51
CA ALA A 706 0.62 17.77 -3.89
C ALA A 706 -0.40 16.80 -4.46
N THR A 707 -1.42 16.46 -3.67
CA THR A 707 -2.57 15.78 -4.28
C THR A 707 -3.33 16.80 -5.13
N ASP A 708 -3.63 16.46 -6.39
CA ASP A 708 -4.56 17.23 -7.23
C ASP A 708 -5.96 16.61 -7.16
N LEU A 709 -6.97 17.35 -7.63
CA LEU A 709 -8.35 16.89 -7.74
C LEU A 709 -8.77 16.82 -9.22
N VAL A 710 -9.24 15.67 -9.67
CA VAL A 710 -9.89 15.53 -10.99
C VAL A 710 -11.38 15.38 -10.80
N VAL A 711 -12.14 16.20 -11.53
CA VAL A 711 -13.60 16.28 -11.47
C VAL A 711 -14.16 15.73 -12.78
N GLY A 712 -14.93 14.66 -12.70
CA GLY A 712 -15.68 14.11 -13.83
C GLY A 712 -16.97 14.89 -14.08
N GLN A 713 -17.11 15.45 -15.28
CA GLN A 713 -18.10 16.46 -15.66
C GLN A 713 -18.86 16.00 -16.91
N PRO A 714 -19.77 15.01 -16.80
CA PRO A 714 -20.54 14.54 -17.95
C PRO A 714 -21.60 15.53 -18.43
N SER A 715 -21.91 16.56 -17.61
CA SER A 715 -22.96 17.54 -17.90
C SER A 715 -22.43 18.96 -17.97
N ALA A 716 -22.45 19.53 -19.18
CA ALA A 716 -22.12 20.92 -19.48
C ALA A 716 -22.98 21.92 -18.69
N THR A 717 -24.25 21.63 -18.46
CA THR A 717 -25.16 22.51 -17.70
C THR A 717 -24.88 22.52 -16.20
N GLU A 718 -24.40 21.41 -15.64
CA GLU A 718 -24.00 21.30 -14.24
C GLU A 718 -22.63 21.99 -14.02
N SER A 719 -21.70 21.80 -14.95
CA SER A 719 -20.28 22.12 -14.79
C SER A 719 -19.82 23.42 -15.49
N GLY A 720 -20.62 23.96 -16.41
CA GLY A 720 -20.34 25.20 -17.13
C GLY A 720 -19.28 25.13 -18.24
N HIS A 721 -18.92 23.94 -18.71
CA HIS A 721 -18.09 23.76 -19.91
C HIS A 721 -18.94 23.77 -21.19
N THR A 722 -18.29 23.73 -22.35
CA THR A 722 -18.95 23.75 -23.68
C THR A 722 -18.80 22.47 -24.50
N ALA A 723 -18.08 21.46 -23.99
CA ALA A 723 -17.98 20.14 -24.60
C ALA A 723 -19.35 19.43 -24.66
N LYS A 724 -19.58 18.66 -25.73
CA LYS A 724 -20.87 17.97 -25.98
C LYS A 724 -21.01 16.67 -25.20
N GLY A 725 -19.97 15.84 -25.20
CA GLY A 725 -19.95 14.49 -24.62
C GLY A 725 -19.61 14.45 -23.13
N GLY A 726 -19.43 15.60 -22.49
CA GLY A 726 -18.85 15.69 -21.15
C GLY A 726 -17.36 16.07 -21.18
N ALA A 727 -16.73 15.99 -20.03
CA ALA A 727 -15.33 16.38 -19.81
C ALA A 727 -14.79 15.84 -18.47
N VAL A 728 -13.48 15.94 -18.30
CA VAL A 728 -12.82 15.92 -16.99
C VAL A 728 -12.07 17.23 -16.75
N THR A 729 -12.05 17.73 -15.51
CA THR A 729 -11.27 18.92 -15.14
C THR A 729 -10.32 18.61 -13.98
N ALA A 730 -9.01 18.75 -14.22
CA ALA A 730 -7.97 18.73 -13.19
C ALA A 730 -7.82 20.11 -12.52
N VAL A 731 -7.87 20.13 -11.20
CA VAL A 731 -7.74 21.28 -10.30
C VAL A 731 -6.55 20.99 -9.38
N PHE A 732 -5.49 21.79 -9.48
CA PHE A 732 -4.21 21.44 -8.86
C PHE A 732 -4.15 21.78 -7.37
N GLY A 733 -3.45 20.93 -6.61
CA GLY A 733 -3.03 21.21 -5.24
C GLY A 733 -1.93 22.28 -5.20
N SER A 734 -1.63 22.78 -4.00
CA SER A 734 -0.57 23.76 -3.77
C SER A 734 -0.26 23.86 -2.27
N ALA A 735 0.78 24.57 -1.85
CA ALA A 735 0.99 24.87 -0.42
C ALA A 735 -0.15 25.67 0.26
N THR A 736 -1.16 26.10 -0.50
CA THR A 736 -2.38 26.78 -0.02
C THR A 736 -3.67 25.99 -0.27
N GLY A 737 -3.58 24.76 -0.78
CA GLY A 737 -4.73 23.92 -1.16
C GLY A 737 -5.08 23.99 -2.65
N LEU A 738 -6.30 23.54 -2.98
CA LEU A 738 -6.81 23.46 -4.35
C LEU A 738 -6.97 24.83 -5.00
N THR A 739 -6.34 25.03 -6.17
CA THR A 739 -6.43 26.27 -6.95
C THR A 739 -7.17 26.10 -8.28
N SER A 740 -8.08 27.03 -8.57
CA SER A 740 -8.75 27.13 -9.88
C SER A 740 -7.82 27.69 -10.97
N THR A 741 -6.67 28.26 -10.60
CA THR A 741 -5.69 28.82 -11.53
C THR A 741 -4.91 27.71 -12.22
N GLY A 742 -4.77 27.80 -13.54
CA GLY A 742 -4.02 26.81 -14.34
C GLY A 742 -4.76 25.50 -14.64
N ARG A 743 -5.95 25.28 -14.05
CA ARG A 743 -6.79 24.08 -14.24
C ARG A 743 -6.89 23.63 -15.71
N ARG A 744 -6.94 22.31 -15.93
CA ARG A 744 -7.00 21.69 -17.26
C ARG A 744 -8.33 20.98 -17.45
N THR A 745 -9.06 21.30 -18.51
CA THR A 745 -10.29 20.60 -18.90
C THR A 745 -10.01 19.82 -20.19
N ILE A 746 -10.33 18.52 -20.19
CA ILE A 746 -10.12 17.58 -21.30
C ILE A 746 -11.47 16.94 -21.65
N HIS A 747 -11.72 16.76 -22.94
CA HIS A 747 -12.93 16.15 -23.51
C HIS A 747 -12.60 15.44 -24.84
N GLN A 748 -13.48 14.62 -25.43
CA GLN A 748 -13.20 13.91 -26.69
C GLN A 748 -12.74 14.82 -27.84
N ASP A 749 -13.35 15.99 -28.04
CA ASP A 749 -12.87 16.96 -29.06
C ASP A 749 -11.50 17.62 -28.74
N THR A 750 -10.82 17.24 -27.64
CA THR A 750 -9.47 17.76 -27.30
C THR A 750 -8.43 17.07 -28.15
N THR A 751 -7.55 17.84 -28.80
CA THR A 751 -6.51 17.31 -29.69
C THR A 751 -5.68 16.20 -29.02
N GLY A 752 -5.73 15.00 -29.61
CA GLY A 752 -5.01 13.81 -29.16
C GLY A 752 -5.88 12.79 -28.43
N VAL A 753 -7.06 13.18 -27.91
CA VAL A 753 -8.05 12.24 -27.39
C VAL A 753 -8.69 11.48 -28.56
N PRO A 754 -8.80 10.14 -28.51
CA PRO A 754 -9.53 9.37 -29.53
C PRO A 754 -11.03 9.67 -29.55
N GLY A 755 -11.68 9.39 -30.68
CA GLY A 755 -13.14 9.60 -30.86
C GLY A 755 -13.50 11.03 -31.25
N GLY A 756 -14.72 11.44 -30.94
CA GLY A 756 -15.26 12.78 -31.14
C GLY A 756 -16.43 13.03 -30.17
N GLY A 757 -16.64 14.26 -29.74
CA GLY A 757 -17.64 14.57 -28.72
C GLY A 757 -19.07 14.65 -29.28
N GLU A 758 -19.93 13.76 -28.83
CA GLU A 758 -21.33 13.62 -29.21
C GLU A 758 -22.23 14.00 -28.01
N THR A 759 -23.55 14.01 -28.14
CA THR A 759 -24.44 14.46 -27.03
C THR A 759 -25.13 13.28 -26.40
N GLY A 760 -24.51 12.75 -25.35
CA GLY A 760 -25.00 11.60 -24.59
C GLY A 760 -23.89 10.80 -23.92
N ASP A 761 -22.65 10.96 -24.41
CA ASP A 761 -21.48 10.11 -24.14
C ASP A 761 -21.16 10.00 -22.64
N ASP A 762 -21.52 11.04 -21.87
CA ASP A 762 -21.34 11.12 -20.42
C ASP A 762 -19.87 10.92 -19.98
N MET A 763 -18.89 11.39 -20.76
CA MET A 763 -17.47 11.43 -20.39
C MET A 763 -17.28 12.17 -19.06
N GLY A 764 -16.68 11.50 -18.08
CA GLY A 764 -16.60 11.98 -16.70
C GLY A 764 -17.71 11.44 -15.79
N ALA A 765 -18.59 10.54 -16.26
CA ALA A 765 -19.50 9.79 -15.40
C ALA A 765 -18.75 9.08 -14.26
N SER A 766 -17.57 8.57 -14.57
CA SER A 766 -16.62 7.98 -13.64
C SER A 766 -15.19 8.50 -13.94
N VAL A 767 -14.37 8.57 -12.90
CA VAL A 767 -12.99 9.10 -12.94
C VAL A 767 -12.15 8.37 -11.88
N SER A 768 -10.91 8.01 -12.21
CA SER A 768 -9.90 7.46 -11.29
C SER A 768 -8.51 7.96 -11.68
N ILE A 769 -7.56 7.96 -10.73
CA ILE A 769 -6.17 8.42 -10.94
C ILE A 769 -5.19 7.36 -10.48
N GLY A 770 -4.16 7.09 -11.29
CA GLY A 770 -3.05 6.20 -10.99
C GLY A 770 -1.95 6.33 -12.04
N ASP A 771 -0.70 6.03 -11.69
CA ASP A 771 0.45 6.14 -12.60
C ASP A 771 0.62 4.83 -13.39
N VAL A 772 0.38 4.84 -14.71
CA VAL A 772 0.42 3.61 -15.53
C VAL A 772 1.79 3.29 -16.14
N ASP A 773 2.81 4.14 -15.98
CA ASP A 773 4.17 3.86 -16.50
C ASP A 773 5.33 4.21 -15.56
N LEU A 774 5.03 4.58 -14.32
CA LEU A 774 5.98 4.96 -13.27
C LEU A 774 6.85 6.17 -13.64
N ASP A 775 6.28 7.12 -14.39
CA ASP A 775 7.00 8.34 -14.76
C ASP A 775 7.06 9.37 -13.61
N GLY A 776 6.14 9.26 -12.65
CA GLY A 776 5.99 10.15 -11.48
C GLY A 776 4.79 11.10 -11.56
N HIS A 777 3.92 10.97 -12.56
CA HIS A 777 2.69 11.71 -12.73
C HIS A 777 1.48 10.75 -12.72
N GLY A 778 0.44 11.09 -11.97
CA GLY A 778 -0.83 10.37 -12.02
C GLY A 778 -1.52 10.55 -13.37
N ASP A 779 -1.88 9.45 -14.02
CA ASP A 779 -2.73 9.45 -15.20
C ASP A 779 -4.21 9.42 -14.79
N ILE A 780 -5.09 9.81 -15.71
CA ILE A 780 -6.53 9.88 -15.47
C ILE A 780 -7.23 8.84 -16.33
N LEU A 781 -7.94 7.90 -15.71
CA LEU A 781 -8.93 7.07 -16.40
C LEU A 781 -10.30 7.69 -16.22
N THR A 782 -11.07 7.83 -17.30
CA THR A 782 -12.44 8.34 -17.24
C THR A 782 -13.38 7.57 -18.16
N GLY A 783 -14.58 7.26 -17.66
CA GLY A 783 -15.63 6.59 -18.42
C GLY A 783 -16.57 7.55 -19.13
N ALA A 784 -16.97 7.15 -20.34
CA ALA A 784 -18.02 7.71 -21.18
C ALA A 784 -19.05 6.59 -21.48
N PRO A 785 -19.90 6.20 -20.51
CA PRO A 785 -20.80 5.06 -20.65
C PRO A 785 -21.99 5.29 -21.59
N GLY A 786 -22.14 6.50 -22.14
CA GLY A 786 -23.11 6.81 -23.19
C GLY A 786 -22.52 6.74 -24.61
N GLU A 787 -21.21 6.50 -24.76
CA GLU A 787 -20.53 6.50 -26.07
C GLU A 787 -21.20 5.52 -27.06
N ASP A 788 -21.43 5.98 -28.29
CA ASP A 788 -21.96 5.20 -29.40
C ASP A 788 -20.80 4.59 -30.21
N LEU A 789 -20.75 3.25 -30.31
CA LEU A 789 -19.68 2.55 -31.05
C LEU A 789 -20.21 1.82 -32.28
N THR A 790 -19.60 2.04 -33.44
CA THR A 790 -19.98 1.35 -34.69
C THR A 790 -19.14 0.10 -34.94
N ARG A 791 -19.73 -1.08 -34.79
CA ARG A 791 -19.15 -2.38 -35.22
C ARG A 791 -19.87 -2.93 -36.44
N ASP A 792 -19.12 -3.43 -37.42
CA ASP A 792 -19.63 -4.05 -38.65
C ASP A 792 -20.64 -3.18 -39.44
N GLY A 793 -20.50 -1.85 -39.33
CA GLY A 793 -21.41 -0.88 -39.94
C GLY A 793 -22.74 -0.67 -39.18
N VAL A 794 -22.88 -1.24 -37.98
CA VAL A 794 -24.03 -1.11 -37.09
C VAL A 794 -23.65 -0.26 -35.87
N ASN A 795 -24.34 0.85 -35.66
CA ASN A 795 -24.17 1.63 -34.44
C ASN A 795 -24.72 0.89 -33.21
N ARG A 796 -23.91 0.81 -32.15
CA ARG A 796 -24.25 0.26 -30.82
C ARG A 796 -24.36 1.43 -29.86
N GLY A 797 -25.59 1.91 -29.69
CA GLY A 797 -25.84 3.08 -28.87
C GLY A 797 -25.65 2.82 -27.37
N ASN A 798 -25.08 3.78 -26.63
CA ASN A 798 -24.65 3.62 -25.24
C ASN A 798 -23.77 2.36 -25.01
N ALA A 799 -22.94 2.01 -25.98
CA ALA A 799 -21.93 0.97 -25.85
C ALA A 799 -20.97 1.26 -24.68
N GLY A 800 -20.49 2.50 -24.63
CA GLY A 800 -19.55 2.99 -23.65
C GLY A 800 -18.08 2.79 -24.05
N GLN A 801 -17.25 3.71 -23.58
CA GLN A 801 -15.80 3.70 -23.75
C GLN A 801 -15.13 4.29 -22.51
N VAL A 802 -13.87 3.95 -22.25
CA VAL A 802 -13.02 4.68 -21.29
C VAL A 802 -11.83 5.32 -21.99
N PHE A 803 -11.41 6.47 -21.48
CA PHE A 803 -10.22 7.21 -21.94
C PHE A 803 -9.17 7.25 -20.83
N LEU A 804 -7.97 6.75 -21.14
CA LEU A 804 -6.77 6.95 -20.35
C LEU A 804 -6.04 8.20 -20.87
N ILE A 805 -5.90 9.22 -20.02
CA ILE A 805 -5.33 10.53 -20.33
C ILE A 805 -4.06 10.69 -19.50
N ARG A 806 -2.93 10.99 -20.14
CA ARG A 806 -1.64 11.01 -19.46
C ARG A 806 -1.41 12.25 -18.61
N GLY A 807 -0.80 12.04 -17.43
CA GLY A 807 -0.26 13.09 -16.57
C GLY A 807 0.95 13.78 -17.20
N SER A 808 1.35 14.93 -16.65
CA SER A 808 2.63 15.58 -17.00
C SER A 808 2.97 16.69 -16.02
N ALA A 809 4.22 17.14 -15.98
CA ALA A 809 4.68 18.32 -15.24
C ALA A 809 3.91 19.65 -15.51
N THR A 810 2.97 19.69 -16.47
CA THR A 810 2.10 20.85 -16.74
C THR A 810 0.59 20.55 -16.60
N GLY A 811 0.29 19.38 -16.02
CA GLY A 811 -1.04 18.76 -15.96
C GLY A 811 -1.36 17.88 -17.16
N PRO A 812 -2.56 17.28 -17.19
CA PRO A 812 -2.99 16.39 -18.27
C PRO A 812 -3.24 17.13 -19.58
N THR A 813 -3.03 16.44 -20.70
CA THR A 813 -3.36 16.88 -22.06
C THR A 813 -3.94 15.71 -22.87
N GLY A 814 -4.54 15.96 -24.04
CA GLY A 814 -4.94 14.88 -24.94
C GLY A 814 -3.77 14.10 -25.56
N THR A 815 -2.52 14.56 -25.43
CA THR A 815 -1.36 13.92 -26.06
C THR A 815 -1.13 12.52 -25.50
N GLY A 816 -1.15 11.50 -26.37
CA GLY A 816 -0.91 10.11 -25.96
C GLY A 816 -2.08 9.46 -25.22
N ALA A 817 -3.27 10.07 -25.24
CA ALA A 817 -4.47 9.46 -24.68
C ALA A 817 -4.89 8.19 -25.46
N VAL A 818 -5.45 7.21 -24.75
CA VAL A 818 -5.84 5.90 -25.31
C VAL A 818 -7.29 5.59 -24.94
N GLY A 819 -8.08 5.16 -25.92
CA GLY A 819 -9.46 4.70 -25.71
C GLY A 819 -9.53 3.18 -25.60
N TYR A 820 -10.32 2.66 -24.65
CA TYR A 820 -10.57 1.23 -24.47
C TYR A 820 -12.08 0.93 -24.50
N SER A 821 -12.46 -0.08 -25.29
CA SER A 821 -13.83 -0.63 -25.41
C SER A 821 -13.78 -2.16 -25.45
N GLN A 822 -14.92 -2.86 -25.43
CA GLN A 822 -14.93 -4.33 -25.62
C GLN A 822 -14.47 -4.72 -27.04
N ASP A 823 -14.56 -3.81 -28.02
CA ASP A 823 -14.04 -4.01 -29.37
C ASP A 823 -12.52 -3.68 -29.50
N THR A 824 -11.84 -3.32 -28.40
CA THR A 824 -10.38 -3.11 -28.38
C THR A 824 -9.65 -4.45 -28.56
N ALA A 825 -8.72 -4.51 -29.52
CA ALA A 825 -7.96 -5.72 -29.82
C ALA A 825 -7.21 -6.29 -28.60
N GLY A 826 -7.59 -7.51 -28.20
CA GLY A 826 -7.10 -8.20 -26.99
C GLY A 826 -8.19 -8.41 -25.95
N VAL A 827 -9.17 -7.50 -25.87
CA VAL A 827 -10.33 -7.63 -24.99
C VAL A 827 -11.24 -8.76 -25.51
N PRO A 828 -11.66 -9.73 -24.68
CA PRO A 828 -12.66 -10.72 -25.06
C PRO A 828 -14.07 -10.10 -25.18
N GLY A 829 -14.99 -10.81 -25.84
CA GLY A 829 -16.36 -10.33 -26.02
C GLY A 829 -16.50 -9.40 -27.23
N SER A 830 -17.58 -8.63 -27.28
CA SER A 830 -17.82 -7.61 -28.31
C SER A 830 -18.92 -6.68 -27.86
N THR A 831 -18.80 -5.38 -28.12
CA THR A 831 -19.74 -4.35 -27.66
C THR A 831 -21.18 -4.56 -28.14
N GLU A 832 -22.16 -4.32 -27.29
CA GLU A 832 -23.59 -4.35 -27.57
C GLU A 832 -24.27 -3.02 -27.21
N THR A 833 -25.57 -2.91 -27.50
CA THR A 833 -26.31 -1.67 -27.29
C THR A 833 -26.75 -1.58 -25.83
N ASN A 834 -26.30 -0.53 -25.13
CA ASN A 834 -26.46 -0.27 -23.69
C ASN A 834 -25.57 -1.09 -22.74
N ASP A 835 -24.41 -1.62 -23.16
CA ASP A 835 -23.46 -2.25 -22.22
C ASP A 835 -22.92 -1.25 -21.19
N ARG A 836 -22.78 0.02 -21.61
CA ARG A 836 -22.41 1.16 -20.77
C ARG A 836 -21.05 1.00 -20.10
N LEU A 837 -20.07 0.48 -20.86
CA LEU A 837 -18.69 0.37 -20.41
C LEU A 837 -18.14 1.74 -19.97
N GLY A 838 -17.54 1.80 -18.79
CA GLY A 838 -17.14 3.04 -18.13
C GLY A 838 -18.17 3.56 -17.11
N SER A 839 -19.19 2.76 -16.76
CA SER A 839 -20.17 3.10 -15.71
C SER A 839 -19.51 3.35 -14.35
N SER A 840 -18.41 2.64 -14.08
CA SER A 840 -17.43 2.94 -13.03
C SER A 840 -16.04 2.60 -13.54
N VAL A 841 -15.00 3.20 -12.95
CA VAL A 841 -13.60 2.92 -13.29
C VAL A 841 -12.71 2.91 -12.06
N SER A 842 -11.64 2.12 -12.11
CA SER A 842 -10.55 2.11 -11.14
C SER A 842 -9.21 2.05 -11.88
N LEU A 843 -8.24 2.84 -11.42
CA LEU A 843 -6.89 2.95 -11.96
C LEU A 843 -5.86 2.69 -10.83
N THR A 844 -5.66 1.43 -10.46
CA THR A 844 -4.83 1.03 -9.30
C THR A 844 -4.09 -0.29 -9.54
N ASP A 845 -3.04 -0.58 -8.78
CA ASP A 845 -2.17 -1.77 -8.95
C ASP A 845 -2.78 -3.04 -8.31
N LEU A 846 -3.72 -3.65 -9.04
CA LEU A 846 -4.42 -4.89 -8.69
C LEU A 846 -3.60 -6.16 -9.00
N SER A 847 -2.47 -5.99 -9.71
CA SER A 847 -1.57 -7.05 -10.16
C SER A 847 -0.21 -7.07 -9.46
N GLY A 848 0.09 -6.03 -8.69
CA GLY A 848 1.27 -5.92 -7.83
C GLY A 848 2.54 -5.66 -8.63
N TYR A 849 2.45 -5.00 -9.79
CA TYR A 849 3.61 -4.63 -10.62
C TYR A 849 4.14 -3.22 -10.33
N GLY A 850 3.52 -2.51 -9.39
CA GLY A 850 3.78 -1.11 -9.03
C GLY A 850 3.26 -0.11 -10.07
N ARG A 851 2.42 -0.52 -11.02
CA ARG A 851 1.80 0.35 -12.04
C ARG A 851 0.30 0.20 -11.93
N ALA A 852 -0.44 1.27 -12.18
CA ALA A 852 -1.89 1.17 -12.19
C ALA A 852 -2.39 0.27 -13.33
N ASP A 853 -3.26 -0.67 -12.97
CA ASP A 853 -4.08 -1.49 -13.84
C ASP A 853 -5.42 -0.80 -14.09
N ILE A 854 -6.21 -1.31 -15.04
CA ILE A 854 -7.53 -0.78 -15.37
C ILE A 854 -8.61 -1.77 -14.96
N ALA A 855 -9.53 -1.36 -14.08
CA ALA A 855 -10.83 -2.03 -13.90
C ALA A 855 -11.96 -1.12 -14.39
N ILE A 856 -12.90 -1.66 -15.16
CA ILE A 856 -13.98 -0.93 -15.80
C ILE A 856 -15.31 -1.66 -15.57
N GLY A 857 -16.30 -0.96 -15.02
CA GLY A 857 -17.67 -1.45 -14.98
C GLY A 857 -18.39 -1.27 -16.32
N ALA A 858 -19.21 -2.25 -16.69
CA ALA A 858 -20.22 -2.14 -17.74
C ALA A 858 -21.57 -2.53 -17.13
N ASP A 859 -22.32 -1.55 -16.61
CA ASP A 859 -23.53 -1.81 -15.79
C ASP A 859 -24.71 -2.41 -16.56
N GLY A 860 -24.68 -2.36 -17.90
CA GLY A 860 -25.75 -2.83 -18.77
C GLY A 860 -25.47 -4.15 -19.51
N GLU A 861 -24.24 -4.68 -19.46
CA GLU A 861 -23.83 -5.95 -20.09
C GLU A 861 -24.84 -7.08 -19.84
N ASP A 862 -25.01 -7.98 -20.81
CA ASP A 862 -25.84 -9.18 -20.70
C ASP A 862 -27.27 -8.84 -20.21
N ALA A 863 -27.90 -7.83 -20.83
CA ALA A 863 -29.22 -7.31 -20.49
C ALA A 863 -29.36 -6.80 -19.03
N GLY A 864 -28.33 -6.15 -18.51
CA GLY A 864 -28.31 -5.56 -17.17
C GLY A 864 -27.90 -6.54 -16.06
N ASN A 865 -27.29 -7.68 -16.40
CA ASN A 865 -26.49 -8.43 -15.44
C ASN A 865 -25.28 -7.59 -15.00
N GLY A 866 -24.65 -6.92 -15.97
CA GLY A 866 -23.43 -6.15 -15.83
C GLY A 866 -22.19 -7.02 -15.69
N THR A 867 -21.02 -6.41 -15.85
CA THR A 867 -19.72 -7.06 -15.65
C THR A 867 -18.64 -6.05 -15.21
N VAL A 868 -17.48 -6.57 -14.79
CA VAL A 868 -16.25 -5.78 -14.65
C VAL A 868 -15.22 -6.33 -15.63
N LEU A 869 -14.68 -5.47 -16.49
CA LEU A 869 -13.52 -5.72 -17.34
C LEU A 869 -12.25 -5.25 -16.60
N GLN A 870 -11.33 -6.16 -16.34
CA GLN A 870 -10.00 -5.89 -15.78
C GLN A 870 -8.93 -6.01 -16.88
N ILE A 871 -7.90 -5.17 -16.84
CA ILE A 871 -6.73 -5.25 -17.73
C ILE A 871 -5.46 -4.97 -16.92
N ASP A 872 -4.63 -6.01 -16.73
CA ASP A 872 -3.37 -5.91 -15.97
C ASP A 872 -2.24 -5.24 -16.78
N ASN A 873 -1.56 -4.30 -16.16
CA ASN A 873 -0.46 -3.51 -16.67
C ASN A 873 0.90 -4.20 -16.46
N THR A 874 1.03 -5.40 -17.00
CA THR A 874 2.27 -6.21 -16.91
C THR A 874 3.46 -5.63 -17.70
N SER A 875 3.27 -4.54 -18.46
CA SER A 875 4.25 -4.01 -19.43
C SER A 875 4.74 -2.62 -19.08
N THR A 876 6.05 -2.38 -19.17
CA THR A 876 6.66 -1.04 -18.99
C THR A 876 6.47 -0.12 -20.21
N SER A 877 5.51 -0.42 -21.08
CA SER A 877 5.23 0.31 -22.32
C SER A 877 3.78 0.80 -22.38
N GLY A 878 3.15 0.93 -21.20
CA GLY A 878 1.71 1.14 -21.05
C GLY A 878 0.90 -0.15 -21.20
N ILE A 879 -0.41 0.01 -20.96
CA ILE A 879 -1.39 -1.06 -20.79
C ILE A 879 -1.69 -1.76 -22.12
N LYS A 880 -1.67 -3.09 -22.07
CA LYS A 880 -2.00 -3.97 -23.19
C LYS A 880 -3.25 -4.76 -22.84
N ALA A 881 -4.21 -4.79 -23.76
CA ALA A 881 -5.49 -5.46 -23.54
C ALA A 881 -5.43 -7.00 -23.66
N ASP A 882 -4.27 -7.60 -23.93
CA ASP A 882 -4.11 -9.06 -24.02
C ASP A 882 -4.12 -9.78 -22.66
N THR A 883 -4.15 -9.02 -21.55
CA THR A 883 -4.37 -9.48 -20.17
C THR A 883 -5.83 -9.38 -19.71
N ALA A 884 -6.77 -9.03 -20.60
CA ALA A 884 -8.14 -8.70 -20.24
C ALA A 884 -8.95 -9.88 -19.64
N LEU A 885 -9.62 -9.62 -18.51
CA LEU A 885 -10.45 -10.57 -17.75
C LEU A 885 -11.84 -9.98 -17.43
N TYR A 886 -12.85 -10.85 -17.27
CA TYR A 886 -14.22 -10.45 -16.93
C TYR A 886 -14.72 -11.07 -15.63
N TYR A 887 -15.34 -10.25 -14.78
CA TYR A 887 -15.97 -10.65 -13.53
C TYR A 887 -17.49 -10.47 -13.57
N GLY A 888 -18.15 -11.34 -14.32
CA GLY A 888 -19.62 -11.40 -14.39
C GLY A 888 -20.27 -12.24 -13.28
N VAL A 889 -21.57 -12.46 -13.44
CA VAL A 889 -22.50 -13.20 -12.55
C VAL A 889 -21.87 -14.48 -11.97
N THR A 890 -21.30 -15.36 -12.81
CA THR A 890 -20.69 -16.63 -12.41
C THR A 890 -19.41 -16.44 -11.58
N ALA A 891 -18.54 -15.50 -11.96
CA ALA A 891 -17.26 -15.27 -11.29
C ALA A 891 -17.46 -14.72 -9.86
N LEU A 892 -18.45 -13.84 -9.68
CA LEU A 892 -18.79 -13.21 -8.41
C LEU A 892 -19.76 -14.05 -7.54
N GLY A 893 -20.42 -15.07 -8.10
CA GLY A 893 -21.44 -15.84 -7.37
C GLY A 893 -22.73 -15.03 -7.13
N SER A 894 -23.12 -14.25 -8.14
CA SER A 894 -24.21 -13.27 -8.04
C SER A 894 -25.48 -13.71 -8.77
N PRO A 895 -26.65 -13.10 -8.46
CA PRO A 895 -27.85 -13.21 -9.28
C PRO A 895 -27.72 -12.43 -10.61
N THR A 896 -28.65 -12.68 -11.53
CA THR A 896 -28.83 -11.89 -12.76
C THR A 896 -29.56 -10.56 -12.49
N GLY A 897 -29.43 -9.60 -13.41
CA GLY A 897 -30.15 -8.32 -13.38
C GLY A 897 -29.67 -7.29 -12.33
N ILE A 898 -28.58 -7.57 -11.61
CA ILE A 898 -28.10 -6.73 -10.50
C ILE A 898 -27.18 -5.57 -10.92
N ARG A 899 -26.79 -5.49 -12.20
CA ARG A 899 -25.86 -4.50 -12.74
C ARG A 899 -24.51 -4.43 -12.02
N ILE A 900 -23.73 -5.51 -12.15
CA ILE A 900 -22.31 -5.53 -11.77
C ILE A 900 -21.58 -4.40 -12.51
N GLY A 901 -20.62 -3.73 -11.85
CA GLY A 901 -19.91 -2.59 -12.44
C GLY A 901 -20.57 -1.22 -12.22
N LEU A 902 -21.62 -1.12 -11.40
CA LEU A 902 -22.13 0.17 -10.93
C LEU A 902 -21.17 0.90 -9.97
N THR A 903 -20.57 0.15 -9.04
CA THR A 903 -19.67 0.70 -8.02
C THR A 903 -18.41 -0.16 -7.95
N LEU A 904 -17.26 0.46 -8.18
CA LEU A 904 -15.94 -0.09 -7.89
C LEU A 904 -15.27 0.83 -6.87
N ALA A 905 -14.49 0.27 -5.95
CA ALA A 905 -13.51 1.03 -5.18
C ALA A 905 -12.12 0.40 -5.37
N PRO A 906 -11.10 1.18 -5.76
CA PRO A 906 -9.70 0.79 -5.56
C PRO A 906 -9.41 0.66 -4.07
#